data_AF-A0A8J8SFJ5-F1
#
_entry.id   AF-A0A8J8SFJ5-F1
#
_cell.length_a   1.000
_cell.length_b   1.000
_cell.length_c   1.000
_cell.angle_alpha   90.00
_cell.angle_beta   90.00
_cell.angle_gamma   90.00
#
_symmetry.space_group_name_H-M   'P 1'
#
loop_
_entity.id
_entity.type
_entity.pdbx_description
1 polymer ?
#
loop_
_entity_poly.entity_id
_entity_poly.type
_entity_poly.pdbx_seq_one_letter_code
_entity_poly.pdbx_strand_id
1 'polypeptide(L)'
;MKRKWIIGVLVIIFLVRIPSVNVYGDTDKFYIRYDGAVHRYKGPFVKLIMDGEEIKTGDMPALIITEEIEGQQYARTLVPVREVCESIQLGATVEWNGEKQEIYISYEDKFIVLKIDDKKAMVNQEEIVLDVPAKIIQDASKKHGKTMVPLRFVVETFGYDIKWDSKTSTATMNKSIASGHTDGNTNDTIHNHTDDNADNHTDDNAHNTTDSHVDEDHDSNNTASENIDTLSSSHAKKTLPTALKDQPVIWRVTDEALSDIGNLYTESVLKKELHPTTNIKSVVYQEDTFKKYFTIKASSAITHAKKIFWDNKLIIDIENARWDMESFEQVFDNNPIITGVRSSQSSFEPDITRVVFDLKGEGYTFDVALAEDRQSIKVSVLSNTIYGIHLGQNNEGDYIKVMGVKSPDVKAFRLKQPDRIVFDLPHSTTLLSTLTSKDVMGQYVKTIRTAQFNEETTRVVVETDGQADFNISKSGEGYTMIQILEPSYSNIQYTNIDNPTIVLDKQGMTMDIGKVTYLNNYLKKEYVITLPGDYSSLFGKGNMNVSDGIMESININNDKGKTQLHIQSNRLYEFRIMEDEHHLYLKAFRPKELYAQIVVVDAGHGGKDPGTIGHGIYEKNPNLDMVLYAKEYLDKNENIKVYYTRLDDTYPTYDERIGLANDVEADFFVSIHNNYFGTEPNGTETHYWRDVDTQGLHSDELADIFQSSLMKQLDTRDRGTKESNFIVLRETHMPSVLLEVAFLSNTEDAKRIKSEAFKKKVGLAVYNAIVQTFDSFPTDR
;
A
#
# COMPACT_ATOMS: atom_id res chain seq x y z
N MET A 1 -77.70 -12.11 40.28
CA MET A 1 -77.70 -13.54 40.67
C MET A 1 -76.53 -14.23 39.97
N LYS A 2 -75.55 -14.76 40.75
CA LYS A 2 -74.57 -15.85 40.44
C LYS A 2 -73.61 -15.66 39.24
N ARG A 3 -72.32 -16.00 39.25
CA ARG A 3 -71.33 -16.47 40.25
C ARG A 3 -69.96 -16.53 39.54
N LYS A 4 -68.91 -16.03 40.21
CA LYS A 4 -67.49 -16.48 40.33
C LYS A 4 -66.79 -17.25 39.19
N TRP A 5 -65.56 -16.82 38.85
CA TRP A 5 -64.32 -17.64 38.69
C TRP A 5 -63.11 -16.69 38.95
N ILE A 6 -62.53 -16.67 40.15
CA ILE A 6 -61.34 -17.41 40.67
C ILE A 6 -60.02 -17.08 39.94
N ILE A 7 -59.11 -16.53 40.74
CA ILE A 7 -57.72 -16.15 40.54
C ILE A 7 -56.84 -17.40 40.36
N GLY A 8 -55.86 -17.31 39.46
CA GLY A 8 -54.67 -18.16 39.42
C GLY A 8 -53.52 -17.37 38.80
N VAL A 9 -52.72 -16.71 39.62
CA VAL A 9 -51.42 -16.12 39.24
C VAL A 9 -50.40 -17.24 39.24
N LEU A 10 -49.86 -17.56 38.07
CA LEU A 10 -48.69 -18.41 37.90
C LEU A 10 -47.52 -17.51 37.49
N VAL A 11 -46.66 -17.22 38.47
CA VAL A 11 -45.34 -16.62 38.24
C VAL A 11 -44.48 -17.68 37.56
N ILE A 12 -44.27 -17.55 36.26
CA ILE A 12 -43.24 -18.30 35.54
C ILE A 12 -41.97 -17.45 35.60
N ILE A 13 -41.06 -17.83 36.49
CA ILE A 13 -39.68 -17.36 36.49
C ILE A 13 -39.02 -17.93 35.23
N PHE A 14 -38.94 -17.13 34.17
CA PHE A 14 -38.05 -17.41 33.06
C PHE A 14 -36.64 -17.00 33.48
N LEU A 15 -35.87 -17.96 34.00
CA LEU A 15 -34.41 -17.88 34.04
C LEU A 15 -33.92 -17.87 32.59
N VAL A 16 -33.90 -16.70 31.97
CA VAL A 16 -33.16 -16.49 30.73
C VAL A 16 -31.69 -16.40 31.11
N ARG A 17 -31.00 -17.54 31.03
CA ARG A 17 -29.55 -17.55 30.79
C ARG A 17 -29.34 -16.76 29.50
N ILE A 18 -28.81 -15.55 29.61
CA ILE A 18 -28.17 -14.89 28.47
C ILE A 18 -26.87 -15.67 28.27
N PRO A 19 -26.70 -16.45 27.18
CA PRO A 19 -25.37 -16.95 26.86
C PRO A 19 -24.52 -15.74 26.48
N SER A 20 -23.42 -15.55 27.19
CA SER A 20 -22.26 -14.86 26.61
C SER A 20 -21.95 -15.57 25.30
N VAL A 21 -22.20 -14.91 24.17
CA VAL A 21 -21.83 -15.43 22.86
C VAL A 21 -20.31 -15.29 22.75
N ASN A 22 -19.59 -16.32 23.21
CA ASN A 22 -18.30 -16.64 22.62
C ASN A 22 -18.61 -17.03 21.16
N VAL A 23 -18.18 -16.22 20.19
CA VAL A 23 -18.45 -16.42 18.75
C VAL A 23 -17.81 -17.69 18.18
N TYR A 24 -17.10 -18.47 18.99
CA TYR A 24 -16.48 -19.73 18.57
C TYR A 24 -16.85 -20.88 19.50
N GLY A 25 -18.13 -21.24 19.54
CA GLY A 25 -18.66 -22.31 20.39
C GLY A 25 -18.84 -23.67 19.70
N ASP A 26 -18.67 -23.78 18.38
CA ASP A 26 -18.89 -25.04 17.66
C ASP A 26 -17.85 -25.26 16.55
N THR A 27 -16.78 -26.01 16.85
CA THR A 27 -15.74 -26.37 15.88
C THR A 27 -16.26 -27.37 14.82
N ASP A 28 -17.45 -27.97 15.00
CA ASP A 28 -17.96 -28.99 14.07
C ASP A 28 -18.30 -28.45 12.68
N LYS A 29 -18.36 -27.12 12.51
CA LYS A 29 -18.61 -26.46 11.22
C LYS A 29 -17.49 -25.51 10.76
N PHE A 30 -16.32 -25.53 11.41
CA PHE A 30 -15.21 -24.68 11.01
C PHE A 30 -14.29 -25.39 10.01
N TYR A 31 -14.24 -24.89 8.78
CA TYR A 31 -13.41 -25.40 7.70
C TYR A 31 -12.34 -24.38 7.37
N ILE A 32 -11.10 -24.83 7.22
CA ILE A 32 -9.97 -23.98 6.86
C ILE A 32 -9.38 -24.41 5.52
N ARG A 33 -8.97 -23.46 4.70
CA ARG A 33 -8.28 -23.68 3.43
C ARG A 33 -6.83 -23.26 3.57
N TYR A 34 -5.92 -24.20 3.29
CA TYR A 34 -4.47 -23.97 3.20
C TYR A 34 -3.85 -25.12 2.38
N ASP A 35 -2.66 -24.90 1.81
CA ASP A 35 -1.95 -25.87 0.95
C ASP A 35 -2.81 -26.40 -0.22
N GLY A 36 -3.69 -25.55 -0.77
CA GLY A 36 -4.56 -25.89 -1.89
C GLY A 36 -5.76 -26.80 -1.55
N ALA A 37 -5.95 -27.17 -0.28
CA ALA A 37 -7.03 -28.07 0.15
C ALA A 37 -7.91 -27.45 1.25
N VAL A 38 -9.16 -27.92 1.34
CA VAL A 38 -10.08 -27.56 2.42
C VAL A 38 -10.07 -28.67 3.48
N HIS A 39 -9.79 -28.29 4.72
CA HIS A 39 -9.67 -29.17 5.87
C HIS A 39 -10.76 -28.84 6.88
N ARG A 40 -11.38 -29.88 7.45
CA ARG A 40 -12.24 -29.68 8.64
C ARG A 40 -11.34 -29.50 9.86
N TYR A 41 -11.42 -28.35 10.51
CA TYR A 41 -10.66 -28.11 11.74
C TYR A 41 -11.34 -28.86 12.89
N LYS A 42 -10.58 -29.72 13.59
CA LYS A 42 -11.07 -30.54 14.71
C LYS A 42 -10.44 -30.18 16.05
N GLY A 43 -9.45 -29.28 16.04
CA GLY A 43 -8.80 -28.83 17.26
C GLY A 43 -9.66 -27.84 18.05
N PRO A 44 -9.39 -27.64 19.34
CA PRO A 44 -9.90 -26.48 20.06
C PRO A 44 -9.26 -25.19 19.50
N PHE A 45 -9.97 -24.07 19.59
CA PHE A 45 -9.34 -22.76 19.38
C PHE A 45 -8.49 -22.39 20.59
N VAL A 46 -7.35 -21.77 20.33
CA VAL A 46 -6.40 -21.45 21.39
C VAL A 46 -6.71 -20.07 21.97
N LYS A 47 -6.88 -20.01 23.30
CA LYS A 47 -6.95 -18.75 24.03
C LYS A 47 -5.54 -18.19 24.23
N LEU A 48 -5.34 -16.91 23.90
CA LEU A 48 -4.05 -16.24 24.03
C LEU A 48 -4.10 -15.24 25.20
N ILE A 49 -3.20 -15.40 26.16
CA ILE A 49 -3.04 -14.47 27.30
C ILE A 49 -1.61 -13.94 27.30
N MET A 50 -1.44 -12.63 27.21
CA MET A 50 -0.13 -11.97 27.28
C MET A 50 -0.12 -10.98 28.43
N ASP A 51 0.86 -11.11 29.34
CA ASP A 51 1.01 -10.29 30.53
C ASP A 51 -0.28 -10.13 31.36
N GLY A 52 -1.06 -11.21 31.44
CA GLY A 52 -2.33 -11.28 32.19
C GLY A 52 -3.58 -10.86 31.41
N GLU A 53 -3.43 -10.26 30.23
CA GLU A 53 -4.53 -9.79 29.39
C GLU A 53 -4.79 -10.70 28.18
N GLU A 54 -6.05 -10.81 27.75
CA GLU A 54 -6.41 -11.65 26.60
C GLU A 54 -6.18 -10.93 25.27
N ILE A 55 -5.44 -11.58 24.36
CA ILE A 55 -5.28 -11.10 22.97
C ILE A 55 -6.47 -11.57 22.14
N LYS A 56 -7.25 -10.62 21.61
CA LYS A 56 -8.37 -10.90 20.71
C LYS A 56 -7.86 -11.10 19.28
N THR A 57 -8.14 -12.26 18.68
CA THR A 57 -7.66 -12.64 17.34
C THR A 57 -8.62 -12.31 16.20
N GLY A 58 -9.63 -11.47 16.46
CA GLY A 58 -10.60 -11.04 15.46
C GLY A 58 -11.36 -12.21 14.81
N ASP A 59 -11.27 -12.29 13.49
CA ASP A 59 -12.13 -13.12 12.65
C ASP A 59 -11.47 -14.45 12.22
N MET A 60 -10.20 -14.66 12.58
CA MET A 60 -9.46 -15.92 12.46
C MET A 60 -8.88 -16.29 13.85
N PRO A 61 -9.36 -17.37 14.48
CA PRO A 61 -8.84 -17.77 15.78
C PRO A 61 -7.40 -18.32 15.70
N ALA A 62 -6.73 -18.41 16.85
CA ALA A 62 -5.48 -19.17 16.95
C ALA A 62 -5.75 -20.68 16.78
N LEU A 63 -5.00 -21.33 15.88
CA LEU A 63 -5.23 -22.70 15.43
C LEU A 63 -4.08 -23.63 15.80
N ILE A 64 -4.38 -24.88 16.12
CA ILE A 64 -3.39 -25.95 16.24
C ILE A 64 -3.30 -26.68 14.91
N ILE A 65 -2.20 -26.53 14.18
CA ILE A 65 -1.93 -27.27 12.94
C ILE A 65 -0.93 -28.38 13.24
N THR A 66 -1.19 -29.55 12.68
CA THR A 66 -0.32 -30.72 12.82
C THR A 66 0.30 -31.04 11.46
N GLU A 67 1.62 -31.10 11.40
CA GLU A 67 2.36 -31.56 10.22
C GLU A 67 3.07 -32.88 10.49
N GLU A 68 3.20 -33.72 9.47
CA GLU A 68 3.99 -34.94 9.53
C GLU A 68 5.39 -34.66 8.96
N ILE A 69 6.41 -34.90 9.77
CA ILE A 69 7.82 -34.71 9.42
C ILE A 69 8.54 -36.03 9.71
N GLU A 70 9.12 -36.65 8.68
CA GLU A 70 9.85 -37.92 8.78
C GLU A 70 9.07 -39.05 9.49
N GLY A 71 7.74 -39.08 9.34
CA GLY A 71 6.86 -40.07 9.97
C GLY A 71 6.47 -39.75 11.42
N GLN A 72 6.82 -38.57 11.94
CA GLN A 72 6.40 -38.06 13.25
C GLN A 72 5.48 -36.84 13.10
N GLN A 73 4.44 -36.76 13.93
CA GLN A 73 3.48 -35.65 13.91
C GLN A 73 3.88 -34.53 14.88
N TYR A 74 3.98 -33.32 14.36
CA TYR A 74 4.31 -32.10 15.11
C TYR A 74 3.11 -31.16 15.11
N ALA A 75 2.53 -30.93 16.29
CA ALA A 75 1.48 -29.94 16.48
C ALA A 75 2.09 -28.59 16.89
N ARG A 76 1.70 -27.51 16.21
CA ARG A 76 2.10 -26.13 16.53
C ARG A 76 0.89 -25.21 16.54
N THR A 77 0.87 -24.28 17.48
CA THR A 77 -0.10 -23.19 17.51
C THR A 77 0.32 -22.11 16.52
N LEU A 78 -0.50 -21.88 15.51
CA LEU A 78 -0.39 -20.80 14.55
C LEU A 78 -1.36 -19.69 14.92
N VAL A 79 -0.88 -18.46 14.84
CA VAL A 79 -1.65 -17.27 15.22
C VAL A 79 -1.69 -16.25 14.09
N PRO A 80 -2.78 -15.49 13.95
CA PRO A 80 -2.85 -14.41 12.98
C PRO A 80 -1.83 -13.34 13.36
N VAL A 81 -0.87 -13.11 12.47
CA VAL A 81 0.39 -12.44 12.82
C VAL A 81 0.18 -11.01 13.29
N ARG A 82 -0.73 -10.26 12.69
CA ARG A 82 -0.97 -8.84 13.04
C ARG A 82 -1.61 -8.71 14.40
N GLU A 83 -2.66 -9.49 14.65
CA GLU A 83 -3.44 -9.43 15.88
C GLU A 83 -2.61 -9.81 17.11
N VAL A 84 -1.60 -10.68 16.95
CA VAL A 84 -0.67 -11.00 18.03
C VAL A 84 0.50 -10.02 18.10
N CYS A 85 1.18 -9.77 16.98
CA CYS A 85 2.39 -8.94 16.97
C CYS A 85 2.10 -7.47 17.25
N GLU A 86 1.07 -6.93 16.62
CA GLU A 86 0.65 -5.51 16.74
C GLU A 86 -0.32 -5.32 17.92
N SER A 87 -0.54 -6.35 18.75
CA SER A 87 -1.33 -6.23 19.98
C SER A 87 -0.73 -5.18 20.92
N ILE A 88 -1.58 -4.56 21.74
CA ILE A 88 -1.11 -3.54 22.72
C ILE A 88 -0.11 -4.12 23.73
N GLN A 89 -0.20 -5.42 24.03
CA GLN A 89 0.71 -6.12 24.94
C GLN A 89 2.10 -6.34 24.30
N LEU A 90 2.15 -6.71 23.01
CA LEU A 90 3.42 -6.96 22.33
C LEU A 90 4.00 -5.68 21.72
N GLY A 91 3.25 -4.97 20.85
CA GLY A 91 3.69 -3.72 20.23
C GLY A 91 4.76 -3.86 19.13
N ALA A 92 4.90 -5.04 18.55
CA ALA A 92 5.71 -5.28 17.36
C ALA A 92 5.03 -4.72 16.10
N THR A 93 5.79 -4.46 15.03
CA THR A 93 5.24 -4.03 13.73
C THR A 93 5.28 -5.17 12.73
N VAL A 94 4.23 -5.33 11.92
CA VAL A 94 4.17 -6.34 10.86
C VAL A 94 4.02 -5.69 9.49
N GLU A 95 4.96 -5.95 8.60
CA GLU A 95 4.87 -5.59 7.17
C GLU A 95 4.70 -6.84 6.32
N TRP A 96 3.88 -6.73 5.27
CA TRP A 96 3.62 -7.81 4.32
C TRP A 96 4.13 -7.41 2.94
N ASN A 97 4.97 -8.25 2.34
CA ASN A 97 5.40 -8.13 0.95
C ASN A 97 4.71 -9.20 0.10
N GLY A 98 3.68 -8.76 -0.62
CA GLY A 98 2.86 -9.64 -1.46
C GLY A 98 3.60 -10.23 -2.67
N GLU A 99 4.59 -9.54 -3.23
CA GLU A 99 5.36 -10.06 -4.37
C GLU A 99 6.26 -11.21 -3.95
N LYS A 100 6.92 -11.08 -2.79
CA LYS A 100 7.83 -12.10 -2.26
C LYS A 100 7.15 -13.16 -1.40
N GLN A 101 5.90 -12.92 -1.01
CA GLN A 101 5.17 -13.68 0.01
C GLN A 101 5.95 -13.71 1.33
N GLU A 102 6.49 -12.55 1.73
CA GLU A 102 7.32 -12.39 2.92
C GLU A 102 6.64 -11.51 3.97
N ILE A 103 6.93 -11.80 5.22
CA ILE A 103 6.42 -11.12 6.41
C ILE A 103 7.63 -10.61 7.16
N TYR A 104 7.64 -9.31 7.45
CA TYR A 104 8.68 -8.68 8.24
C TYR A 104 8.09 -8.27 9.58
N ILE A 105 8.63 -8.82 10.68
CA ILE A 105 8.18 -8.51 12.03
C ILE A 105 9.32 -7.83 12.77
N SER A 106 9.10 -6.61 13.26
CA SER A 106 10.11 -5.85 14.00
C SER A 106 9.63 -5.61 15.43
N TYR A 107 10.47 -5.96 16.41
CA TYR A 107 10.20 -5.73 17.83
C TYR A 107 11.50 -5.50 18.59
N GLU A 108 11.62 -4.37 19.29
CA GLU A 108 12.84 -3.98 19.99
C GLU A 108 14.11 -4.11 19.10
N ASP A 109 15.05 -4.98 19.45
CA ASP A 109 16.28 -5.27 18.68
C ASP A 109 16.13 -6.46 17.72
N LYS A 110 14.92 -7.03 17.60
CA LYS A 110 14.63 -8.24 16.81
C LYS A 110 13.93 -7.90 15.50
N PHE A 111 14.47 -8.45 14.42
CA PHE A 111 13.89 -8.41 13.09
C PHE A 111 13.72 -9.82 12.55
N ILE A 112 12.47 -10.21 12.32
CA ILE A 112 12.09 -11.53 11.81
C ILE A 112 11.65 -11.39 10.36
N VAL A 113 12.22 -12.20 9.46
CA VAL A 113 11.69 -12.41 8.11
C VAL A 113 11.16 -13.83 8.00
N LEU A 114 9.92 -13.96 7.57
CA LEU A 114 9.25 -15.23 7.33
C LEU A 114 8.71 -15.25 5.91
N LYS A 115 8.97 -16.31 5.16
CA LYS A 115 8.35 -16.52 3.85
C LYS A 115 7.23 -17.55 3.96
N ILE A 116 6.12 -17.33 3.27
CA ILE A 116 5.00 -18.27 3.26
C ILE A 116 5.45 -19.63 2.72
N ASP A 117 5.06 -20.68 3.43
CA ASP A 117 5.39 -22.09 3.17
C ASP A 117 6.88 -22.43 3.15
N ASP A 118 7.74 -21.51 3.61
CA ASP A 118 9.18 -21.75 3.80
C ASP A 118 9.49 -22.04 5.28
N LYS A 119 10.25 -23.11 5.51
CA LYS A 119 10.69 -23.49 6.86
C LYS A 119 11.87 -22.64 7.34
N LYS A 120 12.47 -21.82 6.49
CA LYS A 120 13.54 -20.90 6.87
C LYS A 120 12.95 -19.57 7.30
N ALA A 121 13.26 -19.17 8.53
CA ALA A 121 13.06 -17.82 9.02
C ALA A 121 14.43 -17.13 9.16
N MET A 122 14.47 -15.81 9.06
CA MET A 122 15.66 -15.03 9.40
C MET A 122 15.38 -14.23 10.66
N VAL A 123 16.26 -14.28 11.65
CA VAL A 123 16.22 -13.42 12.84
C VAL A 123 17.52 -12.64 12.91
N ASN A 124 17.49 -11.32 12.76
CA ASN A 124 18.68 -10.47 12.76
C ASN A 124 19.80 -10.96 11.82
N GLN A 125 19.44 -11.43 10.63
CA GLN A 125 20.32 -12.03 9.60
C GLN A 125 20.81 -13.47 9.88
N GLU A 126 20.43 -14.08 11.01
CA GLU A 126 20.68 -15.49 11.29
C GLU A 126 19.53 -16.37 10.79
N GLU A 127 19.84 -17.45 10.09
CA GLU A 127 18.84 -18.41 9.60
C GLU A 127 18.40 -19.34 10.74
N ILE A 128 17.09 -19.39 10.99
CA ILE A 128 16.44 -20.30 11.93
C ILE A 128 15.51 -21.23 11.15
N VAL A 129 15.62 -22.53 11.41
CA VAL A 129 14.74 -23.54 10.80
C VAL A 129 13.52 -23.77 11.69
N LEU A 130 12.34 -23.62 11.11
CA LEU A 130 11.04 -23.83 11.72
C LEU A 130 10.54 -25.26 11.47
N ASP A 131 9.92 -25.87 12.47
CA ASP A 131 9.25 -27.17 12.28
C ASP A 131 8.02 -27.03 11.37
N VAL A 132 7.24 -25.96 11.58
CA VAL A 132 6.02 -25.60 10.83
C VAL A 132 6.20 -24.19 10.29
N PRO A 133 6.08 -23.96 8.96
CA PRO A 133 6.31 -22.66 8.35
C PRO A 133 5.17 -21.66 8.63
N ALA A 134 5.38 -20.40 8.30
CA ALA A 134 4.28 -19.44 8.20
C ALA A 134 3.35 -19.81 7.03
N LYS A 135 2.04 -19.66 7.20
CA LYS A 135 1.03 -20.08 6.21
C LYS A 135 -0.02 -19.00 5.98
N ILE A 136 -0.57 -18.94 4.78
CA ILE A 136 -1.83 -18.23 4.56
C ILE A 136 -2.96 -19.23 4.81
N ILE A 137 -3.75 -19.01 5.86
CA ILE A 137 -4.90 -19.86 6.21
C ILE A 137 -6.17 -19.05 6.07
N GLN A 138 -7.13 -19.61 5.35
CA GLN A 138 -8.43 -19.00 5.10
C GLN A 138 -9.53 -19.77 5.81
N ASP A 139 -10.48 -19.08 6.44
CA ASP A 139 -11.75 -19.69 6.81
C ASP A 139 -12.52 -19.96 5.51
N ALA A 140 -12.86 -21.22 5.25
CA ALA A 140 -13.46 -21.64 3.97
C ALA A 140 -14.83 -21.01 3.70
N SER A 141 -15.46 -20.40 4.72
CA SER A 141 -16.69 -19.61 4.57
C SER A 141 -16.44 -18.15 4.16
N LYS A 142 -15.18 -17.69 4.19
CA LYS A 142 -14.77 -16.30 3.93
C LYS A 142 -13.92 -16.18 2.67
N LYS A 143 -13.82 -14.97 2.12
CA LYS A 143 -13.11 -14.70 0.85
C LYS A 143 -11.60 -14.44 1.02
N HIS A 144 -11.12 -14.13 2.21
CA HIS A 144 -9.72 -13.77 2.46
C HIS A 144 -9.05 -14.70 3.47
N GLY A 145 -7.76 -15.00 3.23
CA GLY A 145 -6.90 -15.69 4.17
C GLY A 145 -6.17 -14.73 5.10
N LYS A 146 -5.77 -15.24 6.26
CA LYS A 146 -4.88 -14.55 7.20
C LYS A 146 -3.51 -15.18 7.15
N THR A 147 -2.49 -14.34 7.27
CA THR A 147 -1.13 -14.80 7.49
C THR A 147 -1.00 -15.30 8.92
N MET A 148 -0.70 -16.59 9.04
CA MET A 148 -0.59 -17.31 10.30
C MET A 148 0.88 -17.67 10.55
N VAL A 149 1.39 -17.35 11.74
CA VAL A 149 2.79 -17.58 12.12
C VAL A 149 2.90 -18.45 13.37
N PRO A 150 3.96 -19.26 13.54
CA PRO A 150 4.11 -20.09 14.73
C PRO A 150 4.26 -19.23 15.98
N LEU A 151 3.30 -19.34 16.92
CA LEU A 151 3.21 -18.48 18.09
C LEU A 151 4.51 -18.48 18.91
N ARG A 152 4.97 -19.68 19.26
CA ARG A 152 6.15 -19.90 20.10
C ARG A 152 7.38 -19.22 19.53
N PHE A 153 7.65 -19.43 18.24
CA PHE A 153 8.79 -18.84 17.55
C PHE A 153 8.78 -17.31 17.65
N VAL A 154 7.64 -16.68 17.36
CA VAL A 154 7.52 -15.22 17.40
C VAL A 154 7.73 -14.68 18.81
N VAL A 155 7.01 -15.21 19.80
CA VAL A 155 7.03 -14.63 21.15
C VAL A 155 8.31 -14.93 21.94
N GLU A 156 8.90 -16.13 21.78
CA GLU A 156 10.18 -16.46 22.40
C GLU A 156 11.33 -15.64 21.78
N THR A 157 11.28 -15.39 20.46
CA THR A 157 12.25 -14.47 19.80
C THR A 157 12.21 -13.08 20.42
N PHE A 158 11.03 -12.65 20.85
CA PHE A 158 10.78 -11.37 21.51
C PHE A 158 10.98 -11.39 23.03
N GLY A 159 11.54 -12.48 23.59
CA GLY A 159 11.89 -12.56 25.00
C GLY A 159 10.71 -12.90 25.94
N TYR A 160 9.64 -13.46 25.41
CA TYR A 160 8.52 -13.96 26.21
C TYR A 160 8.65 -15.46 26.45
N ASP A 161 8.40 -15.86 27.69
CA ASP A 161 8.22 -17.27 28.03
C ASP A 161 6.78 -17.68 27.78
N ILE A 162 6.59 -18.82 27.09
CA ILE A 162 5.26 -19.37 26.81
C ILE A 162 4.96 -20.60 27.67
N LYS A 163 3.82 -20.56 28.37
CA LYS A 163 3.25 -21.70 29.09
C LYS A 163 1.99 -22.19 28.38
N TRP A 164 1.89 -23.51 28.24
CA TRP A 164 0.75 -24.17 27.58
C TRP A 164 -0.12 -24.90 28.61
N ASP A 165 -1.41 -24.58 28.67
CA ASP A 165 -2.42 -25.36 29.39
C ASP A 165 -3.23 -26.21 28.40
N SER A 166 -2.99 -27.52 28.44
CA SER A 166 -3.66 -28.49 27.57
C SER A 166 -5.14 -28.72 27.92
N LYS A 167 -5.58 -28.45 29.15
CA LYS A 167 -6.98 -28.66 29.56
C LYS A 167 -7.88 -27.57 29.02
N THR A 168 -7.38 -26.34 28.98
CA THR A 168 -8.13 -25.15 28.55
C THR A 168 -7.74 -24.66 27.15
N SER A 169 -6.74 -25.29 26.52
CA SER A 169 -6.15 -24.83 25.25
C SER A 169 -5.74 -23.36 25.32
N THR A 170 -5.01 -23.00 26.38
CA THR A 170 -4.57 -21.63 26.63
C THR A 170 -3.05 -21.53 26.53
N ALA A 171 -2.58 -20.55 25.75
CA ALA A 171 -1.18 -20.14 25.72
C ALA A 171 -1.01 -18.86 26.53
N THR A 172 -0.22 -18.92 27.60
CA THR A 172 0.10 -17.77 28.45
C THR A 172 1.54 -17.34 28.19
N MET A 173 1.73 -16.07 27.82
CA MET A 173 3.01 -15.47 27.49
C MET A 173 3.31 -14.38 28.51
N ASN A 174 4.50 -14.42 29.11
CA ASN A 174 4.93 -13.37 30.03
C ASN A 174 6.34 -12.95 29.68
N LYS A 175 6.63 -11.65 29.74
CA LYS A 175 7.98 -11.14 29.48
C LYS A 175 8.95 -11.72 30.50
N SER A 176 10.03 -12.34 30.04
CA SER A 176 11.02 -12.92 30.93
C SER A 176 11.72 -11.78 31.70
N ILE A 177 11.55 -11.72 33.02
CA ILE A 177 12.19 -10.67 33.84
C ILE A 177 13.69 -10.96 33.82
N ALA A 178 14.46 -10.08 33.18
CA ALA A 178 15.91 -10.08 33.30
C ALA A 178 16.29 -9.85 34.77
N SER A 179 16.57 -10.93 35.50
CA SER A 179 17.16 -10.84 36.82
C SER A 179 18.52 -10.15 36.68
N GLY A 180 18.66 -8.99 37.34
CA GLY A 180 19.88 -8.20 37.33
C GLY A 180 21.11 -9.07 37.63
N HIS A 181 22.04 -9.08 36.68
CA HIS A 181 23.38 -9.58 36.94
C HIS A 181 24.05 -8.68 37.98
N THR A 182 24.20 -9.24 39.18
CA THR A 182 25.28 -8.89 40.10
C THR A 182 26.43 -9.84 39.80
N ASP A 183 27.63 -9.29 39.66
CA ASP A 183 28.88 -10.05 39.49
C ASP A 183 29.05 -11.10 40.60
N GLY A 184 29.41 -12.33 40.21
CA GLY A 184 29.66 -13.39 41.19
C GLY A 184 29.97 -14.76 40.59
N ASN A 185 31.19 -14.91 40.08
CA ASN A 185 31.92 -16.15 39.81
C ASN A 185 31.54 -17.36 40.70
N THR A 186 31.18 -18.52 40.12
CA THR A 186 31.87 -19.82 40.28
C THR A 186 31.11 -20.97 39.60
N ASN A 187 31.89 -21.87 39.00
CA ASN A 187 31.50 -23.19 38.50
C ASN A 187 30.72 -24.00 39.55
N ASP A 188 29.64 -24.70 39.16
CA ASP A 188 29.64 -26.17 39.22
C ASP A 188 28.43 -26.78 38.49
N THR A 189 28.52 -28.09 38.31
CA THR A 189 27.90 -28.93 37.31
C THR A 189 26.80 -29.80 37.95
N ILE A 190 25.75 -30.14 37.18
CA ILE A 190 24.82 -31.29 37.28
C ILE A 190 23.85 -31.39 38.50
N HIS A 191 22.53 -31.41 38.24
CA HIS A 191 21.60 -32.57 38.35
C HIS A 191 20.14 -32.20 38.70
N ASN A 192 19.25 -32.80 37.89
CA ASN A 192 17.87 -33.26 38.12
C ASN A 192 17.20 -33.12 39.50
N HIS A 193 15.88 -32.96 39.39
CA HIS A 193 14.79 -33.71 40.03
C HIS A 193 13.86 -32.99 41.03
N THR A 194 12.58 -33.06 40.65
CA THR A 194 11.35 -33.28 41.44
C THR A 194 10.78 -32.19 42.34
N ASP A 195 9.54 -31.84 41.96
CA ASP A 195 8.38 -31.53 42.80
C ASP A 195 8.42 -32.11 44.21
N ASP A 196 8.03 -31.30 45.21
CA ASP A 196 6.90 -31.63 46.06
C ASP A 196 6.43 -30.43 46.91
N ASN A 197 5.16 -30.09 46.73
CA ASN A 197 4.12 -29.89 47.75
C ASN A 197 4.39 -29.14 49.07
N ALA A 198 3.54 -28.12 49.25
CA ALA A 198 2.54 -28.00 50.32
C ALA A 198 2.72 -26.92 51.41
N ASP A 199 1.62 -26.18 51.50
CA ASP A 199 0.90 -25.71 52.68
C ASP A 199 1.32 -24.43 53.42
N ASN A 200 0.40 -23.45 53.28
CA ASN A 200 -0.33 -22.75 54.35
C ASN A 200 0.46 -22.21 55.54
N HIS A 201 0.40 -20.89 55.71
CA HIS A 201 -0.37 -20.37 56.86
C HIS A 201 -0.77 -18.91 56.69
N THR A 202 -1.94 -18.65 57.25
CA THR A 202 -2.76 -17.45 57.32
C THR A 202 -2.33 -16.47 58.41
N ASP A 203 -2.93 -15.28 58.33
CA ASP A 203 -3.45 -14.41 59.41
C ASP A 203 -2.90 -12.99 59.54
N ASP A 204 -3.80 -12.06 59.16
CA ASP A 204 -4.40 -11.00 59.99
C ASP A 204 -3.55 -9.85 60.57
N ASN A 205 -3.88 -8.64 60.10
CA ASN A 205 -4.65 -7.60 60.83
C ASN A 205 -4.55 -6.27 60.03
N ALA A 206 -5.62 -5.66 59.52
CA ALA A 206 -6.83 -5.09 60.12
C ALA A 206 -6.69 -3.62 60.62
N HIS A 207 -7.70 -2.83 60.22
CA HIS A 207 -8.17 -1.50 60.71
C HIS A 207 -7.46 -0.23 60.19
N ASN A 208 -8.17 0.86 59.82
CA ASN A 208 -9.54 1.31 60.18
C ASN A 208 -10.03 2.32 59.10
N THR A 209 -11.19 2.12 58.45
CA THR A 209 -12.54 2.71 58.71
C THR A 209 -12.69 4.23 58.56
N THR A 210 -13.63 4.66 57.70
CA THR A 210 -14.97 5.30 57.98
C THR A 210 -15.37 6.06 56.70
N ASP A 211 -16.41 5.77 55.93
CA ASP A 211 -17.87 5.52 56.13
C ASP A 211 -18.74 6.75 55.77
N SER A 212 -19.93 6.43 55.25
CA SER A 212 -21.15 7.23 54.96
C SER A 212 -21.27 7.87 53.56
N HIS A 213 -22.39 7.79 52.81
CA HIS A 213 -23.62 6.96 52.75
C HIS A 213 -24.39 7.49 51.48
N VAL A 214 -24.90 6.65 50.55
CA VAL A 214 -26.32 6.21 50.38
C VAL A 214 -27.25 7.37 49.88
N ASP A 215 -27.95 7.39 48.73
CA ASP A 215 -29.01 6.53 48.12
C ASP A 215 -29.24 6.96 46.64
N GLU A 216 -29.38 6.06 45.64
CA GLU A 216 -30.59 5.42 45.04
C GLU A 216 -31.35 6.21 43.92
N ASP A 217 -31.47 5.51 42.77
CA ASP A 217 -32.49 5.46 41.71
C ASP A 217 -32.83 6.64 40.77
N HIS A 218 -32.58 6.46 39.45
CA HIS A 218 -33.64 6.19 38.45
C HIS A 218 -33.14 5.94 37.01
N ASP A 219 -33.71 4.89 36.40
CA ASP A 219 -34.04 4.63 34.99
C ASP A 219 -32.99 4.74 33.86
N SER A 220 -32.57 3.55 33.42
CA SER A 220 -31.99 3.25 32.11
C SER A 220 -33.09 3.05 31.05
N ASN A 221 -33.03 3.83 29.97
CA ASN A 221 -33.55 3.45 28.65
C ASN A 221 -32.84 4.30 27.59
N ASN A 222 -31.78 3.78 26.98
CA ASN A 222 -31.68 3.82 25.52
C ASN A 222 -30.63 2.86 24.97
N THR A 223 -30.98 2.29 23.84
CA THR A 223 -30.28 1.25 23.08
C THR A 223 -29.10 1.78 22.26
N ALA A 224 -28.05 0.97 22.18
CA ALA A 224 -27.08 0.85 21.08
C ALA A 224 -26.14 2.05 20.81
N SER A 225 -25.04 2.18 21.56
CA SER A 225 -23.82 2.87 21.09
C SER A 225 -22.58 2.52 21.93
N GLU A 226 -21.96 1.34 21.77
CA GLU A 226 -20.64 1.06 22.36
C GLU A 226 -19.91 0.08 21.40
N ASN A 227 -18.79 0.36 20.76
CA ASN A 227 -17.66 1.22 21.10
C ASN A 227 -17.10 1.88 19.82
N ILE A 228 -17.25 3.20 19.70
CA ILE A 228 -16.33 4.02 18.90
C ILE A 228 -15.56 4.82 19.94
N ASP A 229 -14.31 4.44 20.14
CA ASP A 229 -13.35 5.18 20.95
C ASP A 229 -13.41 6.65 20.50
N THR A 230 -13.55 7.59 21.44
CA THR A 230 -13.81 9.01 21.15
C THR A 230 -12.64 9.62 20.36
N LEU A 231 -12.74 9.55 19.04
CA LEU A 231 -11.77 10.06 18.06
C LEU A 231 -11.96 11.56 17.89
N SER A 232 -11.47 12.33 18.86
CA SER A 232 -11.36 13.79 18.76
C SER A 232 -10.02 14.15 18.10
N SER A 233 -10.05 14.90 17.01
CA SER A 233 -8.83 15.43 16.36
C SER A 233 -8.28 16.65 17.09
N SER A 234 -8.88 17.03 18.22
CA SER A 234 -8.69 18.35 18.82
C SER A 234 -7.98 18.36 20.19
N HIS A 235 -7.58 17.22 20.77
CA HIS A 235 -6.85 17.21 22.06
C HIS A 235 -5.79 16.09 22.09
N ALA A 236 -4.52 16.28 22.47
CA ALA A 236 -3.92 17.30 23.34
C ALA A 236 -2.74 18.07 22.69
N LYS A 237 -2.97 19.32 22.28
CA LYS A 237 -1.89 20.25 21.94
C LYS A 237 -1.33 20.85 23.23
N LYS A 238 -0.06 20.61 23.55
CA LYS A 238 0.60 21.37 24.62
C LYS A 238 0.80 22.81 24.17
N THR A 239 0.50 23.78 25.02
CA THR A 239 0.74 25.20 24.72
C THR A 239 2.25 25.47 24.62
N LEU A 240 2.66 26.28 23.64
CA LEU A 240 4.04 26.74 23.56
C LEU A 240 4.37 27.71 24.71
N PRO A 241 5.61 27.73 25.22
CA PRO A 241 6.70 26.82 24.87
C PRO A 241 6.61 25.49 25.65
N THR A 242 7.14 24.43 25.06
CA THR A 242 7.35 23.13 25.72
C THR A 242 8.81 22.99 26.14
N ALA A 243 9.14 21.87 26.78
CA ALA A 243 10.52 21.57 27.19
C ALA A 243 11.50 21.55 26.01
N LEU A 244 11.04 21.25 24.78
CA LEU A 244 11.89 21.24 23.58
C LEU A 244 12.47 22.62 23.20
N LYS A 245 11.90 23.72 23.70
CA LYS A 245 12.44 25.05 23.46
C LYS A 245 13.83 25.22 24.09
N ASP A 246 13.98 24.73 25.32
CA ASP A 246 15.20 24.89 26.12
C ASP A 246 16.05 23.62 26.16
N GLN A 247 15.43 22.46 25.90
CA GLN A 247 16.07 21.13 25.91
C GLN A 247 15.79 20.38 24.61
N PRO A 248 16.43 20.79 23.48
CA PRO A 248 16.31 20.06 22.25
C PRO A 248 16.89 18.65 22.37
N VAL A 249 16.32 17.72 21.60
CA VAL A 249 16.88 16.38 21.44
C VAL A 249 17.78 16.40 20.21
N ILE A 250 19.07 16.12 20.45
CA ILE A 250 20.09 16.09 19.40
C ILE A 250 20.71 14.70 19.40
N TRP A 251 20.47 13.96 18.32
CA TRP A 251 21.29 12.82 17.94
C TRP A 251 22.28 13.27 16.89
N ARG A 252 23.56 13.17 17.17
CA ARG A 252 24.61 13.50 16.21
C ARG A 252 25.82 12.61 16.49
N VAL A 253 26.50 12.19 15.42
CA VAL A 253 27.79 11.50 15.54
C VAL A 253 28.87 12.46 16.08
N THR A 254 29.99 11.90 16.54
CA THR A 254 31.11 12.70 17.07
C THR A 254 31.75 13.58 15.99
N ASP A 255 32.41 14.67 16.40
CA ASP A 255 33.12 15.57 15.47
C ASP A 255 34.26 14.84 14.71
N GLU A 256 34.84 13.81 15.32
CA GLU A 256 35.81 12.92 14.68
C GLU A 256 35.17 12.13 13.53
N ALA A 257 34.03 11.49 13.77
CA ALA A 257 33.29 10.77 12.73
C ALA A 257 32.82 11.72 11.59
N LEU A 258 32.47 12.96 11.91
CA LEU A 258 32.15 14.00 10.91
C LEU A 258 33.35 14.35 10.02
N SER A 259 34.56 14.37 10.57
CA SER A 259 35.77 14.66 9.81
C SER A 259 36.10 13.54 8.81
N ASP A 260 35.84 12.29 9.17
CA ASP A 260 36.02 11.13 8.28
C ASP A 260 35.02 11.15 7.11
N ILE A 261 33.79 11.59 7.37
CA ILE A 261 32.76 11.79 6.34
C ILE A 261 33.19 12.85 5.34
N GLY A 262 33.74 14.00 5.78
CA GLY A 262 34.15 15.09 4.88
C GLY A 262 35.12 14.64 3.78
N ASN A 263 35.99 13.67 4.08
CA ASN A 263 36.94 13.11 3.12
C ASN A 263 36.28 12.21 2.05
N LEU A 264 35.11 11.62 2.31
CA LEU A 264 34.40 10.73 1.40
C LEU A 264 33.64 11.45 0.28
N TYR A 265 33.39 12.76 0.42
CA TYR A 265 32.54 13.54 -0.49
C TYR A 265 33.26 14.68 -1.20
N THR A 266 34.59 14.70 -1.17
CA THR A 266 35.37 15.62 -1.99
C THR A 266 35.31 15.16 -3.44
N GLU A 267 34.62 15.91 -4.32
CA GLU A 267 34.57 15.57 -5.75
C GLU A 267 35.96 15.67 -6.39
N SER A 268 36.26 14.69 -7.24
CA SER A 268 37.50 14.61 -7.98
C SER A 268 37.55 15.69 -9.07
N VAL A 269 38.65 16.46 -9.10
CA VAL A 269 38.90 17.43 -10.18
C VAL A 269 39.49 16.71 -11.39
N LEU A 270 38.69 16.55 -12.44
CA LEU A 270 39.13 15.91 -13.69
C LEU A 270 40.00 16.86 -14.52
N LYS A 271 41.32 16.69 -14.47
CA LYS A 271 42.26 17.49 -15.27
C LYS A 271 42.26 17.04 -16.74
N LYS A 272 42.18 18.01 -17.65
CA LYS A 272 42.33 17.77 -19.09
C LYS A 272 43.81 17.71 -19.47
N GLU A 273 44.24 16.61 -20.07
CA GLU A 273 45.60 16.41 -20.61
C GLU A 273 45.48 15.75 -21.98
N LEU A 274 46.06 16.32 -23.02
CA LEU A 274 45.85 15.82 -24.38
C LEU A 274 46.57 14.47 -24.60
N HIS A 275 45.83 13.48 -25.09
CA HIS A 275 46.34 12.16 -25.44
C HIS A 275 45.86 11.69 -26.83
N PRO A 276 46.60 10.81 -27.51
CA PRO A 276 46.16 10.19 -28.77
C PRO A 276 44.85 9.41 -28.58
N THR A 277 44.11 9.16 -29.67
CA THR A 277 42.84 8.44 -29.64
C THR A 277 42.92 7.12 -28.87
N THR A 278 41.91 6.86 -28.04
CA THR A 278 41.73 5.63 -27.25
C THR A 278 40.42 4.94 -27.61
N ASN A 279 40.28 3.68 -27.19
CA ASN A 279 39.05 2.90 -27.37
C ASN A 279 38.47 2.52 -26.01
N ILE A 280 37.16 2.70 -25.83
CA ILE A 280 36.46 2.22 -24.63
C ILE A 280 36.24 0.72 -24.74
N LYS A 281 36.62 -0.03 -23.70
CA LYS A 281 36.70 -1.50 -23.72
C LYS A 281 35.64 -2.19 -22.87
N SER A 282 35.28 -1.63 -21.72
CA SER A 282 34.26 -2.21 -20.84
C SER A 282 33.78 -1.24 -19.77
N VAL A 283 32.62 -1.55 -19.21
CA VAL A 283 32.13 -0.99 -17.95
C VAL A 283 31.93 -2.15 -16.97
N VAL A 284 32.49 -2.05 -15.77
CA VAL A 284 32.40 -3.11 -14.75
C VAL A 284 31.84 -2.51 -13.46
N TYR A 285 30.78 -3.12 -12.92
CA TYR A 285 30.28 -2.81 -11.58
C TYR A 285 31.10 -3.57 -10.52
N GLN A 286 31.46 -2.87 -9.44
CA GLN A 286 32.15 -3.45 -8.29
C GLN A 286 31.55 -2.86 -7.01
N GLU A 287 31.55 -3.66 -5.96
CA GLU A 287 31.03 -3.29 -4.65
C GLU A 287 31.95 -3.82 -3.54
N ASP A 288 32.22 -2.98 -2.55
CA ASP A 288 32.77 -3.36 -1.25
C ASP A 288 31.82 -2.90 -0.13
N THR A 289 32.14 -3.23 1.14
CA THR A 289 31.29 -2.97 2.32
C THR A 289 30.81 -1.52 2.47
N PHE A 290 31.50 -0.54 1.85
CA PHE A 290 31.16 0.88 1.96
C PHE A 290 31.06 1.62 0.63
N LYS A 291 31.43 1.01 -0.51
CA LYS A 291 31.53 1.69 -1.80
C LYS A 291 30.96 0.86 -2.94
N LYS A 292 29.94 1.40 -3.59
CA LYS A 292 29.40 0.95 -4.88
C LYS A 292 30.01 1.82 -5.98
N TYR A 293 30.65 1.21 -6.99
CA TYR A 293 31.25 1.98 -8.07
C TYR A 293 31.30 1.23 -9.40
N PHE A 294 31.37 1.99 -10.49
CA PHE A 294 31.58 1.49 -11.84
C PHE A 294 32.97 1.88 -12.33
N THR A 295 33.62 0.99 -13.07
CA THR A 295 34.90 1.27 -13.72
C THR A 295 34.73 1.20 -15.23
N ILE A 296 34.95 2.31 -15.92
CA ILE A 296 35.02 2.37 -17.38
C ILE A 296 36.49 2.21 -17.78
N LYS A 297 36.82 1.19 -18.58
CA LYS A 297 38.20 0.92 -19.02
C LYS A 297 38.42 1.35 -20.46
N ALA A 298 39.56 1.96 -20.73
CA ALA A 298 40.04 2.33 -22.06
C ALA A 298 41.33 1.58 -22.42
N SER A 299 41.66 1.51 -23.70
CA SER A 299 42.89 0.85 -24.18
C SER A 299 44.18 1.66 -23.98
N SER A 300 44.04 2.96 -23.73
CA SER A 300 45.14 3.93 -23.55
C SER A 300 44.63 5.16 -22.79
N ALA A 301 45.51 6.14 -22.53
CA ALA A 301 45.19 7.30 -21.72
C ALA A 301 44.04 8.17 -22.29
N ILE A 302 43.13 8.56 -21.39
CA ILE A 302 41.96 9.40 -21.66
C ILE A 302 42.32 10.88 -21.48
N THR A 303 41.91 11.70 -22.43
CA THR A 303 42.17 13.13 -22.47
C THR A 303 41.39 13.89 -21.41
N HIS A 304 40.10 13.58 -21.30
CA HIS A 304 39.20 14.15 -20.31
C HIS A 304 37.91 13.33 -20.28
N ALA A 305 37.17 13.44 -19.18
CA ALA A 305 35.81 12.91 -19.07
C ALA A 305 34.90 14.00 -18.51
N LYS A 306 33.70 14.13 -19.06
CA LYS A 306 32.70 15.10 -18.63
C LYS A 306 31.46 14.38 -18.11
N LYS A 307 31.08 14.71 -16.87
CA LYS A 307 29.87 14.23 -16.19
C LYS A 307 28.67 15.14 -16.53
N ILE A 308 27.54 14.55 -16.89
CA ILE A 308 26.26 15.23 -17.14
C ILE A 308 25.15 14.39 -16.50
N PHE A 309 24.20 15.03 -15.80
CA PHE A 309 22.98 14.38 -15.33
C PHE A 309 21.79 14.87 -16.14
N TRP A 310 20.97 13.96 -16.65
CA TRP A 310 19.78 14.30 -17.42
C TRP A 310 18.75 13.18 -17.35
N ASP A 311 17.51 13.50 -16.99
CA ASP A 311 16.35 12.58 -17.05
C ASP A 311 16.60 11.22 -16.38
N ASN A 312 17.00 11.25 -15.11
CA ASN A 312 17.36 10.08 -14.32
C ASN A 312 18.49 9.21 -14.93
N LYS A 313 19.40 9.84 -15.67
CA LYS A 313 20.58 9.20 -16.26
C LYS A 313 21.85 9.94 -15.87
N LEU A 314 22.91 9.17 -15.62
CA LEU A 314 24.26 9.68 -15.54
C LEU A 314 24.95 9.46 -16.89
N ILE A 315 25.40 10.54 -17.50
CA ILE A 315 26.07 10.56 -18.80
C ILE A 315 27.53 10.94 -18.59
N ILE A 316 28.44 10.11 -19.10
CA ILE A 316 29.88 10.37 -19.13
C ILE A 316 30.33 10.49 -20.58
N ASP A 317 30.69 11.70 -20.99
CA ASP A 317 31.30 11.97 -22.29
C ASP A 317 32.82 11.89 -22.17
N ILE A 318 33.43 10.95 -22.88
CA ILE A 318 34.87 10.68 -22.83
C ILE A 318 35.49 11.26 -24.09
N GLU A 319 36.32 12.29 -23.92
CA GLU A 319 37.08 12.89 -25.02
C GLU A 319 38.13 11.91 -25.56
N ASN A 320 38.69 12.18 -26.75
CA ASN A 320 39.65 11.34 -27.49
C ASN A 320 39.28 9.86 -27.63
N ALA A 321 38.01 9.48 -27.44
CA ALA A 321 37.59 8.09 -27.40
C ALA A 321 36.77 7.70 -28.63
N ARG A 322 37.20 6.63 -29.31
CA ARG A 322 36.42 5.93 -30.32
C ARG A 322 35.70 4.73 -29.73
N TRP A 323 34.50 4.52 -30.23
CA TRP A 323 33.66 3.41 -29.87
C TRP A 323 34.09 2.16 -30.64
N ASP A 324 34.57 1.16 -29.91
CA ASP A 324 35.22 -0.06 -30.44
C ASP A 324 34.53 -1.34 -29.92
N MET A 325 33.23 -1.23 -29.61
CA MET A 325 32.40 -2.35 -29.21
C MET A 325 31.21 -2.41 -30.18
N GLU A 326 30.99 -3.57 -30.81
CA GLU A 326 29.77 -3.84 -31.59
C GLU A 326 28.57 -3.78 -30.62
N SER A 327 27.92 -2.61 -30.50
CA SER A 327 26.76 -2.36 -29.60
C SER A 327 26.95 -2.86 -28.16
N PHE A 328 27.66 -2.09 -27.31
CA PHE A 328 27.70 -2.39 -25.87
C PHE A 328 26.45 -1.84 -25.18
N GLU A 329 25.48 -2.73 -24.96
CA GLU A 329 24.36 -2.57 -24.06
C GLU A 329 24.40 -3.71 -23.04
N GLN A 330 24.48 -3.35 -21.76
CA GLN A 330 24.50 -4.31 -20.66
C GLN A 330 23.34 -4.03 -19.72
N VAL A 331 22.48 -5.02 -19.54
CA VAL A 331 21.46 -5.03 -18.51
C VAL A 331 22.10 -5.53 -17.22
N PHE A 332 21.81 -4.86 -16.11
CA PHE A 332 22.32 -5.23 -14.80
C PHE A 332 21.16 -5.75 -13.95
N ASP A 333 20.82 -7.02 -14.14
CA ASP A 333 19.83 -7.70 -13.31
C ASP A 333 20.27 -7.65 -11.84
N ASN A 334 19.38 -7.21 -10.95
CA ASN A 334 19.62 -7.06 -9.51
C ASN A 334 20.67 -6.01 -9.07
N ASN A 335 21.14 -5.10 -9.92
CA ASN A 335 21.98 -3.98 -9.45
C ASN A 335 21.13 -2.94 -8.69
N PRO A 336 21.56 -2.42 -7.53
CA PRO A 336 20.71 -1.52 -6.74
C PRO A 336 20.58 -0.10 -7.32
N ILE A 337 21.48 0.32 -8.21
CA ILE A 337 21.63 1.72 -8.66
C ILE A 337 21.10 1.94 -10.09
N ILE A 338 21.35 1.00 -10.99
CA ILE A 338 21.07 1.13 -12.42
C ILE A 338 20.23 -0.02 -12.94
N THR A 339 19.46 0.26 -13.99
CA THR A 339 18.75 -0.75 -14.81
C THR A 339 19.62 -1.22 -15.97
N GLY A 340 20.46 -0.34 -16.52
CA GLY A 340 21.35 -0.67 -17.62
C GLY A 340 22.47 0.34 -17.84
N VAL A 341 23.45 -0.06 -18.64
CA VAL A 341 24.48 0.84 -19.19
C VAL A 341 24.52 0.65 -20.69
N ARG A 342 24.55 1.78 -21.40
CA ARG A 342 24.71 1.82 -22.86
C ARG A 342 25.84 2.75 -23.25
N SER A 343 26.49 2.47 -24.37
CA SER A 343 27.51 3.34 -24.92
C SER A 343 27.33 3.55 -26.42
N SER A 344 27.75 4.71 -26.90
CA SER A 344 27.66 5.07 -28.32
C SER A 344 28.71 6.11 -28.68
N GLN A 345 29.12 6.17 -29.95
CA GLN A 345 29.88 7.32 -30.45
C GLN A 345 28.96 8.56 -30.49
N SER A 346 29.27 9.59 -29.68
CA SER A 346 28.49 10.83 -29.65
C SER A 346 28.98 11.88 -30.65
N SER A 347 30.27 11.85 -31.00
CA SER A 347 30.88 12.74 -32.00
C SER A 347 32.13 12.07 -32.58
N PHE A 348 32.40 12.29 -33.86
CA PHE A 348 33.63 11.86 -34.55
C PHE A 348 34.65 13.00 -34.73
N GLU A 349 34.20 14.27 -34.60
CA GLU A 349 35.06 15.44 -34.68
C GLU A 349 34.62 16.51 -33.65
N PRO A 350 35.24 16.54 -32.46
CA PRO A 350 36.26 15.62 -31.95
C PRO A 350 35.70 14.22 -31.64
N ASP A 351 36.58 13.21 -31.56
CA ASP A 351 36.23 11.85 -31.11
C ASP A 351 35.72 11.89 -29.65
N ILE A 352 34.43 11.64 -29.46
CA ILE A 352 33.77 11.54 -28.14
C ILE A 352 32.91 10.27 -28.09
N THR A 353 33.25 9.37 -27.16
CA THR A 353 32.39 8.24 -26.79
C THR A 353 31.56 8.62 -25.57
N ARG A 354 30.24 8.38 -25.65
CA ARG A 354 29.30 8.60 -24.56
C ARG A 354 28.94 7.28 -23.89
N VAL A 355 29.01 7.26 -22.56
CA VAL A 355 28.50 6.16 -21.72
C VAL A 355 27.33 6.70 -20.91
N VAL A 356 26.19 6.01 -20.95
CA VAL A 356 24.95 6.40 -20.26
C VAL A 356 24.58 5.30 -19.27
N PHE A 357 24.44 5.66 -18.01
CA PHE A 357 23.91 4.83 -16.95
C PHE A 357 22.44 5.18 -16.74
N ASP A 358 21.56 4.21 -16.95
CA ASP A 358 20.12 4.36 -16.74
C ASP A 358 19.80 4.03 -15.26
N LEU A 359 19.50 5.05 -14.45
CA LEU A 359 19.35 4.90 -12.99
C LEU A 359 17.99 4.28 -12.62
N LYS A 360 17.94 3.52 -11.52
CA LYS A 360 16.70 2.92 -11.00
C LYS A 360 15.76 3.92 -10.32
N GLY A 361 16.29 5.05 -9.87
CA GLY A 361 15.57 6.06 -9.11
C GLY A 361 16.33 7.37 -9.13
N GLU A 362 15.70 8.44 -8.64
CA GLU A 362 16.26 9.79 -8.63
C GLU A 362 17.20 10.00 -7.43
N GLY A 363 17.85 11.16 -7.30
CA GLY A 363 18.59 11.51 -6.07
C GLY A 363 19.97 10.84 -5.89
N TYR A 364 20.37 9.86 -6.71
CA TYR A 364 21.74 9.35 -6.70
C TYR A 364 22.73 10.47 -7.04
N THR A 365 23.85 10.52 -6.30
CA THR A 365 24.97 11.39 -6.63
C THR A 365 26.23 10.56 -6.86
N PHE A 366 27.13 11.04 -7.71
CA PHE A 366 28.31 10.28 -8.13
C PHE A 366 29.56 11.14 -8.15
N ASP A 367 30.67 10.62 -7.64
CA ASP A 367 32.01 11.12 -7.92
C ASP A 367 32.57 10.44 -9.18
N VAL A 368 33.26 11.20 -10.02
CA VAL A 368 33.87 10.69 -11.25
C VAL A 368 35.35 11.06 -11.24
N ALA A 369 36.21 10.04 -11.19
CA ALA A 369 37.65 10.19 -11.10
C ALA A 369 38.36 9.47 -12.25
N LEU A 370 39.45 10.04 -12.74
CA LEU A 370 40.39 9.34 -13.62
C LEU A 370 41.47 8.67 -12.76
N ALA A 371 41.81 7.42 -13.10
CA ALA A 371 42.98 6.76 -12.52
C ALA A 371 44.27 7.50 -12.87
N GLU A 372 45.35 7.29 -12.12
CA GLU A 372 46.64 7.94 -12.35
C GLU A 372 47.20 7.65 -13.76
N ASP A 373 47.01 6.43 -14.26
CA ASP A 373 47.40 6.03 -15.61
C ASP A 373 46.47 6.58 -16.71
N ARG A 374 45.34 7.18 -16.31
CA ARG A 374 44.26 7.71 -17.14
C ARG A 374 43.62 6.67 -18.07
N GLN A 375 43.83 5.38 -17.84
CA GLN A 375 43.24 4.30 -18.64
C GLN A 375 41.90 3.82 -18.08
N SER A 376 41.50 4.32 -16.91
CA SER A 376 40.22 3.99 -16.29
C SER A 376 39.53 5.22 -15.71
N ILE A 377 38.20 5.26 -15.82
CA ILE A 377 37.34 6.20 -15.10
C ILE A 377 36.62 5.43 -14.00
N LYS A 378 36.74 5.88 -12.76
CA LYS A 378 35.98 5.35 -11.61
C LYS A 378 34.78 6.26 -11.34
N VAL A 379 33.59 5.69 -11.40
CA VAL A 379 32.30 6.36 -11.13
C VAL A 379 31.77 5.82 -9.81
N SER A 380 31.98 6.55 -8.71
CA SER A 380 31.62 6.11 -7.36
C SER A 380 30.27 6.67 -6.94
N VAL A 381 29.36 5.83 -6.45
CA VAL A 381 28.08 6.26 -5.90
C VAL A 381 28.32 6.91 -4.54
N LEU A 382 27.79 8.12 -4.37
CA LEU A 382 27.81 8.87 -3.12
C LEU A 382 26.40 8.82 -2.51
N SER A 383 26.15 7.87 -1.60
CA SER A 383 24.95 7.86 -0.76
C SER A 383 24.97 9.05 0.17
N ASN A 384 23.84 9.67 0.50
CA ASN A 384 23.84 10.75 1.48
C ASN A 384 23.94 10.17 2.90
N THR A 385 25.03 10.43 3.61
CA THR A 385 25.18 9.92 4.98
C THR A 385 24.48 10.85 5.97
N ILE A 386 23.44 10.35 6.63
CA ILE A 386 22.73 11.00 7.74
C ILE A 386 23.59 10.87 9.00
N TYR A 387 24.05 12.01 9.50
CA TYR A 387 24.93 12.07 10.67
C TYR A 387 24.27 12.75 11.87
N GLY A 388 23.06 13.28 11.71
CA GLY A 388 22.37 13.91 12.82
C GLY A 388 20.89 14.19 12.63
N ILE A 389 20.16 14.18 13.73
CA ILE A 389 18.74 14.49 13.85
C ILE A 389 18.58 15.42 15.05
N HIS A 390 18.02 16.59 14.82
CA HIS A 390 17.79 17.58 15.86
C HIS A 390 16.31 17.90 15.93
N LEU A 391 15.66 17.42 16.99
CA LEU A 391 14.29 17.78 17.35
C LEU A 391 14.33 18.93 18.36
N GLY A 392 13.72 20.06 17.99
CA GLY A 392 13.61 21.23 18.84
C GLY A 392 12.26 21.90 18.69
N GLN A 393 12.15 23.12 19.20
CA GLN A 393 10.93 23.91 19.08
C GLN A 393 11.24 25.37 18.75
N ASN A 394 10.40 25.98 17.92
CA ASN A 394 10.43 27.40 17.58
C ASN A 394 9.04 28.04 17.84
N ASN A 395 8.80 29.24 17.31
CA ASN A 395 7.53 29.93 17.50
C ASN A 395 6.37 29.34 16.66
N GLU A 396 6.67 28.51 15.67
CA GLU A 396 5.67 27.86 14.80
C GLU A 396 5.25 26.48 15.33
N GLY A 397 6.12 25.82 16.10
CA GLY A 397 5.86 24.51 16.69
C GLY A 397 7.13 23.69 16.89
N ASP A 398 6.97 22.37 16.99
CA ASP A 398 8.10 21.43 17.03
C ASP A 398 8.74 21.35 15.63
N TYR A 399 10.06 21.19 15.56
CA TYR A 399 10.76 21.00 14.29
C TYR A 399 11.77 19.87 14.38
N ILE A 400 12.03 19.21 13.26
CA ILE A 400 13.05 18.18 13.10
C ILE A 400 14.01 18.62 11.99
N LYS A 401 15.29 18.81 12.32
CA LYS A 401 16.35 18.99 11.34
C LYS A 401 17.01 17.64 11.08
N VAL A 402 16.92 17.17 9.85
CA VAL A 402 17.60 15.98 9.35
C VAL A 402 18.91 16.41 8.70
N MET A 403 20.03 16.13 9.36
CA MET A 403 21.37 16.56 8.96
C MET A 403 22.07 15.42 8.21
N GLY A 404 22.45 15.71 6.97
CA GLY A 404 23.22 14.82 6.12
C GLY A 404 24.39 15.54 5.49
N VAL A 405 25.26 14.81 4.80
CA VAL A 405 26.36 15.45 4.06
C VAL A 405 25.83 16.44 3.03
N LYS A 406 24.71 16.07 2.41
CA LYS A 406 23.84 16.95 1.64
C LYS A 406 22.49 17.02 2.34
N SER A 407 21.71 18.04 2.04
CA SER A 407 20.33 18.15 2.52
C SER A 407 19.51 16.95 2.03
N PRO A 408 19.03 16.06 2.92
CA PRO A 408 18.38 14.82 2.51
C PRO A 408 17.05 15.06 1.80
N ASP A 409 16.74 14.22 0.82
CA ASP A 409 15.37 14.07 0.35
C ASP A 409 14.50 13.45 1.44
N VAL A 410 13.22 13.81 1.48
CA VAL A 410 12.27 13.31 2.48
C VAL A 410 10.97 12.96 1.79
N LYS A 411 10.55 11.70 1.91
CA LYS A 411 9.22 11.21 1.56
C LYS A 411 8.45 10.96 2.84
N ALA A 412 7.27 11.53 2.98
CA ALA A 412 6.47 11.43 4.20
C ALA A 412 5.21 10.62 3.98
N PHE A 413 4.80 9.83 4.98
CA PHE A 413 3.50 9.15 5.01
C PHE A 413 3.02 8.97 6.44
N ARG A 414 1.72 8.68 6.63
CA ARG A 414 1.11 8.51 7.96
C ARG A 414 0.82 7.05 8.28
N LEU A 415 0.94 6.70 9.56
CA LEU A 415 0.47 5.43 10.13
C LEU A 415 -0.50 5.69 11.28
N LYS A 416 -1.37 4.71 11.54
CA LYS A 416 -2.34 4.72 12.64
C LYS A 416 -1.98 3.72 13.73
N GLN A 417 -2.62 3.91 14.90
CA GLN A 417 -2.53 3.07 16.09
C GLN A 417 -1.08 2.79 16.55
N PRO A 418 -0.38 3.78 17.14
CA PRO A 418 -0.75 5.17 17.37
C PRO A 418 -0.54 6.07 16.13
N ASP A 419 -1.01 7.32 16.20
CA ASP A 419 -0.76 8.34 15.17
C ASP A 419 0.74 8.57 14.99
N ARG A 420 1.24 8.33 13.77
CA ARG A 420 2.65 8.50 13.43
C ARG A 420 2.81 9.15 12.07
N ILE A 421 3.87 9.93 11.92
CA ILE A 421 4.36 10.42 10.64
C ILE A 421 5.73 9.76 10.41
N VAL A 422 5.87 9.10 9.28
CA VAL A 422 7.10 8.44 8.85
C VAL A 422 7.75 9.29 7.77
N PHE A 423 9.03 9.55 7.92
CA PHE A 423 9.86 10.29 6.98
C PHE A 423 10.98 9.36 6.47
N ASP A 424 10.79 8.86 5.26
CA ASP A 424 11.79 8.08 4.54
C ASP A 424 12.76 9.01 3.81
N LEU A 425 14.04 8.76 4.04
CA LEU A 425 15.15 9.50 3.45
C LEU A 425 15.77 8.60 2.37
N PRO A 426 15.30 8.65 1.12
CA PRO A 426 15.82 7.79 0.06
C PRO A 426 17.28 8.13 -0.27
N HIS A 427 17.98 7.13 -0.82
CA HIS A 427 19.41 7.19 -1.19
C HIS A 427 20.32 7.65 -0.05
N SER A 428 20.02 7.19 1.17
CA SER A 428 20.74 7.56 2.37
C SER A 428 21.16 6.37 3.21
N THR A 429 22.31 6.53 3.87
CA THR A 429 22.77 5.65 4.95
C THR A 429 22.84 6.47 6.23
N THR A 430 22.73 5.84 7.40
CA THR A 430 22.87 6.53 8.68
C THR A 430 24.07 6.04 9.47
N LEU A 431 24.78 6.99 10.09
CA LEU A 431 25.82 6.70 11.11
C LEU A 431 25.30 6.88 12.53
N LEU A 432 24.01 7.16 12.68
CA LEU A 432 23.36 7.16 13.99
C LEU A 432 23.31 5.72 14.50
N SER A 433 23.66 5.52 15.77
CA SER A 433 23.54 4.20 16.43
C SER A 433 22.13 3.64 16.24
N THR A 434 22.03 2.33 15.96
CA THR A 434 20.76 1.64 15.68
C THR A 434 19.72 1.91 16.77
N LEU A 435 18.55 2.42 16.36
CA LEU A 435 17.34 2.67 17.16
C LEU A 435 17.55 3.53 18.41
N THR A 436 17.80 4.83 18.22
CA THR A 436 17.58 5.80 19.30
C THR A 436 16.10 6.18 19.36
N SER A 437 15.42 5.80 20.43
CA SER A 437 14.12 6.35 20.80
C SER A 437 14.28 7.27 21.98
N LYS A 438 13.55 8.38 22.00
CA LYS A 438 13.46 9.24 23.17
C LYS A 438 12.05 9.78 23.26
N ASP A 439 11.45 9.57 24.41
CA ASP A 439 10.22 10.25 24.76
C ASP A 439 10.51 11.73 24.89
N VAL A 440 9.63 12.51 24.29
CA VAL A 440 9.74 13.95 24.23
C VAL A 440 8.43 14.57 24.66
N MET A 441 8.57 15.68 25.38
CA MET A 441 7.43 16.54 25.68
C MET A 441 7.38 17.67 24.66
N GLY A 442 7.21 17.33 23.38
CA GLY A 442 6.93 18.30 22.34
C GLY A 442 5.51 18.85 22.42
N GLN A 443 5.21 19.82 21.57
CA GLN A 443 3.84 20.29 21.36
C GLN A 443 2.96 19.21 20.75
N TYR A 444 3.49 18.52 19.74
CA TYR A 444 2.84 17.42 19.01
C TYR A 444 3.69 16.16 19.03
N VAL A 445 5.02 16.27 19.02
CA VAL A 445 5.87 15.06 19.00
C VAL A 445 5.87 14.40 20.38
N LYS A 446 5.54 13.10 20.43
CA LYS A 446 5.62 12.25 21.63
C LYS A 446 6.91 11.45 21.69
N THR A 447 7.27 10.87 20.56
CA THR A 447 8.47 10.03 20.42
C THR A 447 9.00 10.20 19.01
N ILE A 448 10.32 10.11 18.84
CA ILE A 448 10.96 10.03 17.53
C ILE A 448 11.97 8.88 17.55
N ARG A 449 12.02 8.13 16.46
CA ARG A 449 12.87 6.96 16.26
C ARG A 449 13.57 7.07 14.92
N THR A 450 14.83 6.67 14.85
CA THR A 450 15.58 6.64 13.60
C THR A 450 16.30 5.33 13.40
N ALA A 451 16.28 4.82 12.17
CA ALA A 451 16.94 3.57 11.81
C ALA A 451 17.27 3.53 10.31
N GLN A 452 18.26 2.71 9.95
CA GLN A 452 18.40 2.27 8.56
C GLN A 452 17.24 1.31 8.24
N PHE A 453 16.33 1.68 7.35
CA PHE A 453 15.15 0.87 7.00
C PHE A 453 15.51 -0.23 6.00
N ASN A 454 16.32 0.10 4.99
CA ASN A 454 16.92 -0.83 4.06
C ASN A 454 18.27 -0.27 3.59
N GLU A 455 19.00 -0.96 2.73
CA GLU A 455 20.34 -0.54 2.26
C GLU A 455 20.43 0.87 1.68
N GLU A 456 19.31 1.44 1.20
CA GLU A 456 19.29 2.75 0.54
C GLU A 456 18.39 3.77 1.23
N THR A 457 17.73 3.44 2.33
CA THR A 457 16.75 4.31 2.97
C THR A 457 16.96 4.38 4.47
N THR A 458 17.22 5.58 5.00
CA THR A 458 17.11 5.88 6.43
C THR A 458 15.67 6.31 6.73
N ARG A 459 15.07 5.77 7.78
CA ARG A 459 13.70 6.10 8.20
C ARG A 459 13.72 6.85 9.53
N VAL A 460 12.94 7.93 9.59
CA VAL A 460 12.65 8.70 10.80
C VAL A 460 11.16 8.56 11.10
N VAL A 461 10.80 7.90 12.21
CA VAL A 461 9.41 7.71 12.64
C VAL A 461 9.12 8.67 13.78
N VAL A 462 8.05 9.44 13.65
CA VAL A 462 7.62 10.44 14.63
C VAL A 462 6.22 10.04 15.12
N GLU A 463 6.11 9.61 16.38
CA GLU A 463 4.81 9.46 17.03
C GLU A 463 4.29 10.84 17.43
N THR A 464 3.04 11.12 17.06
CA THR A 464 2.41 12.43 17.26
C THR A 464 1.21 12.34 18.19
N ASP A 465 0.93 13.44 18.88
CA ASP A 465 -0.36 13.65 19.51
C ASP A 465 -1.38 14.06 18.45
N GLY A 466 -2.30 13.15 18.14
CA GLY A 466 -3.26 13.32 17.04
C GLY A 466 -2.59 13.43 15.67
N GLN A 467 -3.33 14.00 14.71
CA GLN A 467 -2.90 14.13 13.32
C GLN A 467 -2.27 15.50 13.02
N ALA A 468 -1.18 15.83 13.71
CA ALA A 468 -0.44 17.08 13.46
C ALA A 468 -0.02 17.21 11.98
N ASP A 469 0.01 18.44 11.46
CA ASP A 469 0.42 18.71 10.08
C ASP A 469 1.93 18.92 10.00
N PHE A 470 2.49 18.94 8.79
CA PHE A 470 3.93 19.17 8.62
C PHE A 470 4.28 19.85 7.30
N ASN A 471 5.39 20.60 7.31
CA ASN A 471 6.02 21.19 6.14
C ASN A 471 7.47 20.76 6.03
N ILE A 472 7.91 20.40 4.82
CA ILE A 472 9.28 19.97 4.53
C ILE A 472 9.96 21.07 3.71
N SER A 473 11.15 21.49 4.14
CA SER A 473 11.97 22.47 3.41
C SER A 473 13.44 22.06 3.43
N LYS A 474 14.07 21.98 2.26
CA LYS A 474 15.52 21.74 2.16
C LYS A 474 16.27 23.04 2.47
N SER A 475 17.21 22.97 3.40
CA SER A 475 18.17 24.06 3.61
C SER A 475 19.32 23.94 2.61
N GLY A 476 19.94 25.06 2.22
CA GLY A 476 21.21 25.05 1.49
C GLY A 476 22.41 24.63 2.34
N GLU A 477 22.21 24.43 3.65
CA GLU A 477 23.26 24.23 4.65
C GLU A 477 23.44 22.75 5.07
N GLY A 478 23.10 21.79 4.22
CA GLY A 478 23.33 20.36 4.50
C GLY A 478 22.31 19.71 5.44
N TYR A 479 21.11 20.28 5.56
CA TYR A 479 20.01 19.65 6.29
C TYR A 479 18.66 19.89 5.63
N THR A 480 17.70 19.04 5.96
CA THR A 480 16.29 19.24 5.61
C THR A 480 15.50 19.48 6.89
N MET A 481 14.71 20.55 6.89
CA MET A 481 13.85 20.94 7.99
C MET A 481 12.46 20.36 7.77
N ILE A 482 11.93 19.70 8.80
CA ILE A 482 10.56 19.23 8.89
C ILE A 482 9.91 20.02 10.04
N GLN A 483 9.04 20.95 9.72
CA GLN A 483 8.28 21.72 10.70
C GLN A 483 6.98 20.98 11.01
N ILE A 484 6.74 20.60 12.26
CA ILE A 484 5.48 19.99 12.72
C ILE A 484 4.57 21.12 13.22
N LEU A 485 3.33 21.12 12.74
CA LEU A 485 2.41 22.25 12.81
C LEU A 485 1.04 21.84 13.33
N GLU A 486 0.32 22.83 13.81
CA GLU A 486 -1.12 22.71 13.97
C GLU A 486 -1.79 22.53 12.60
N PRO A 487 -2.68 21.55 12.45
CA PRO A 487 -3.54 21.48 11.28
C PRO A 487 -4.34 22.78 11.10
N SER A 488 -4.38 23.27 9.86
CA SER A 488 -5.23 24.42 9.49
C SER A 488 -6.71 24.06 9.34
N TYR A 489 -7.02 22.77 9.42
CA TYR A 489 -8.36 22.19 9.50
C TYR A 489 -8.66 21.72 10.93
N SER A 490 -9.94 21.52 11.25
CA SER A 490 -10.40 21.13 12.59
C SER A 490 -11.52 20.10 12.47
N ASN A 491 -11.75 19.30 13.52
CA ASN A 491 -12.88 18.34 13.59
C ASN A 491 -12.96 17.38 12.39
N ILE A 492 -11.81 17.08 11.77
CA ILE A 492 -11.69 16.15 10.64
C ILE A 492 -10.53 15.21 10.91
N GLN A 493 -10.77 13.92 10.67
CA GLN A 493 -9.77 12.87 10.74
C GLN A 493 -9.80 11.98 9.52
N TYR A 494 -8.67 11.34 9.26
CA TYR A 494 -8.56 10.24 8.31
C TYR A 494 -8.08 8.97 9.02
N THR A 495 -8.69 7.83 8.72
CA THR A 495 -8.28 6.50 9.18
C THR A 495 -8.37 5.48 8.04
N ASN A 496 -7.52 4.46 8.06
CA ASN A 496 -7.42 3.41 7.05
C ASN A 496 -7.36 2.00 7.65
N ILE A 497 -7.85 1.82 8.88
CA ILE A 497 -7.83 0.53 9.60
C ILE A 497 -8.64 -0.53 8.85
N ASP A 498 -9.83 -0.15 8.39
CA ASP A 498 -10.66 -0.97 7.50
C ASP A 498 -10.65 -0.33 6.09
N ASN A 499 -11.81 0.17 5.66
CA ASN A 499 -11.91 1.00 4.48
C ASN A 499 -11.47 2.44 4.83
N PRO A 500 -10.71 3.11 3.94
CA PRO A 500 -10.31 4.49 4.14
C PRO A 500 -11.51 5.36 4.44
N THR A 501 -11.48 6.06 5.57
CA THR A 501 -12.63 6.81 6.08
C THR A 501 -12.18 8.18 6.54
N ILE A 502 -12.88 9.21 6.05
CA ILE A 502 -12.76 10.58 6.56
C ILE A 502 -13.90 10.80 7.52
N VAL A 503 -13.58 11.11 8.77
CA VAL A 503 -14.54 11.36 9.84
C VAL A 503 -14.61 12.86 10.07
N LEU A 504 -15.81 13.43 10.01
CA LEU A 504 -16.07 14.83 10.29
C LEU A 504 -16.95 14.94 11.55
N ASP A 505 -16.43 15.53 12.62
CA ASP A 505 -17.19 15.76 13.84
C ASP A 505 -18.07 17.01 13.69
N LYS A 506 -19.38 16.82 13.82
CA LYS A 506 -20.40 17.85 13.61
C LYS A 506 -20.46 18.87 14.74
N GLN A 507 -19.93 18.56 15.93
CA GLN A 507 -20.02 19.40 17.13
C GLN A 507 -21.46 19.89 17.40
N GLY A 508 -22.44 18.99 17.21
CA GLY A 508 -23.87 19.27 17.38
C GLY A 508 -24.53 20.06 16.26
N MET A 509 -23.82 20.45 15.19
CA MET A 509 -24.45 21.08 14.02
C MET A 509 -25.20 20.06 13.16
N THR A 510 -26.43 20.41 12.79
CA THR A 510 -27.24 19.61 11.85
C THR A 510 -26.80 19.88 10.42
N MET A 511 -26.63 18.82 9.62
CA MET A 511 -26.30 18.90 8.20
C MET A 511 -27.29 18.07 7.38
N ASP A 512 -27.79 18.61 6.27
CA ASP A 512 -28.69 17.88 5.38
C ASP A 512 -27.88 17.00 4.41
N ILE A 513 -27.48 15.80 4.86
CA ILE A 513 -26.64 14.89 4.07
C ILE A 513 -27.24 14.52 2.71
N GLY A 514 -28.56 14.60 2.56
CA GLY A 514 -29.26 14.37 1.28
C GLY A 514 -28.95 15.41 0.21
N LYS A 515 -28.39 16.57 0.59
CA LYS A 515 -27.95 17.65 -0.32
C LYS A 515 -26.44 17.63 -0.60
N VAL A 516 -25.70 16.65 -0.08
CA VAL A 516 -24.28 16.47 -0.42
C VAL A 516 -24.16 16.07 -1.88
N THR A 517 -23.24 16.71 -2.60
CA THR A 517 -22.98 16.39 -4.01
C THR A 517 -21.58 15.83 -4.19
N TYR A 518 -21.44 14.90 -5.13
CA TYR A 518 -20.20 14.20 -5.44
C TYR A 518 -19.78 14.50 -6.87
N LEU A 519 -18.52 14.86 -7.05
CA LEU A 519 -17.83 14.79 -8.34
C LEU A 519 -16.82 13.64 -8.24
N ASN A 520 -16.97 12.64 -9.10
CA ASN A 520 -16.06 11.49 -9.17
C ASN A 520 -15.31 11.55 -10.51
N ASN A 521 -14.05 11.99 -10.46
CA ASN A 521 -13.14 11.96 -11.59
C ASN A 521 -12.22 10.73 -11.49
N TYR A 522 -12.82 9.55 -11.65
CA TYR A 522 -12.17 8.26 -11.40
C TYR A 522 -10.93 8.02 -12.26
N LEU A 523 -10.85 8.60 -13.47
CA LEU A 523 -9.67 8.49 -14.34
C LEU A 523 -8.44 9.17 -13.73
N LYS A 524 -8.65 10.25 -12.96
CA LYS A 524 -7.59 10.94 -12.21
C LYS A 524 -7.51 10.53 -10.73
N LYS A 525 -8.43 9.67 -10.28
CA LYS A 525 -8.58 9.25 -8.87
C LYS A 525 -8.77 10.46 -7.93
N GLU A 526 -9.46 11.47 -8.48
CA GLU A 526 -9.81 12.76 -7.85
C GLU A 526 -11.30 12.78 -7.51
N TYR A 527 -11.64 13.18 -6.28
CA TYR A 527 -13.01 13.25 -5.81
C TYR A 527 -13.29 14.60 -5.15
N VAL A 528 -14.46 15.17 -5.39
CA VAL A 528 -14.91 16.38 -4.69
C VAL A 528 -16.25 16.09 -4.02
N ILE A 529 -16.25 16.07 -2.69
CA ILE A 529 -17.46 15.99 -1.88
C ILE A 529 -17.81 17.40 -1.42
N THR A 530 -18.96 17.90 -1.84
CA THR A 530 -19.44 19.23 -1.47
C THR A 530 -20.55 19.12 -0.43
N LEU A 531 -20.29 19.64 0.76
CA LEU A 531 -21.27 19.72 1.84
C LEU A 531 -22.33 20.80 1.54
N PRO A 532 -23.55 20.68 2.09
CA PRO A 532 -24.69 21.53 1.73
C PRO A 532 -24.69 22.90 2.43
N GLY A 533 -23.53 23.47 2.71
CA GLY A 533 -23.40 24.73 3.43
C GLY A 533 -21.94 25.11 3.70
N ASP A 534 -21.75 26.32 4.23
CA ASP A 534 -20.44 26.80 4.69
C ASP A 534 -20.19 26.32 6.11
N TYR A 535 -19.29 25.36 6.24
CA TYR A 535 -18.82 24.80 7.51
C TYR A 535 -17.35 25.13 7.76
N SER A 536 -16.79 26.16 7.12
CA SER A 536 -15.39 26.55 7.32
C SER A 536 -15.09 26.98 8.76
N SER A 537 -16.07 27.45 9.53
CA SER A 537 -15.89 27.72 10.96
C SER A 537 -15.72 26.45 11.81
N LEU A 538 -16.26 25.32 11.35
CA LEU A 538 -16.16 24.03 12.04
C LEU A 538 -14.95 23.23 11.58
N PHE A 539 -14.75 23.18 10.27
CA PHE A 539 -13.78 22.30 9.62
C PHE A 539 -12.48 23.00 9.19
N GLY A 540 -12.46 24.33 9.22
CA GLY A 540 -11.32 25.11 8.75
C GLY A 540 -11.12 25.03 7.24
N LYS A 541 -9.88 25.28 6.81
CA LYS A 541 -9.40 25.13 5.43
C LYS A 541 -7.95 24.69 5.48
N GLY A 542 -7.56 23.71 4.68
CA GLY A 542 -6.20 23.18 4.74
C GLY A 542 -6.00 21.96 3.87
N ASN A 543 -4.77 21.43 3.87
CA ASN A 543 -4.43 20.19 3.18
C ASN A 543 -3.95 19.15 4.20
N MET A 544 -4.63 18.02 4.29
CA MET A 544 -4.14 16.86 5.02
C MET A 544 -3.27 16.03 4.06
N ASN A 545 -1.95 16.10 4.23
CA ASN A 545 -1.00 15.21 3.54
C ASN A 545 -1.06 13.82 4.20
N VAL A 546 -1.49 12.79 3.46
CA VAL A 546 -1.67 11.42 3.99
C VAL A 546 -0.58 10.49 3.47
N SER A 547 -0.48 10.37 2.14
CA SER A 547 0.50 9.58 1.38
C SER A 547 0.73 8.15 1.88
N ASP A 548 -0.31 7.47 2.38
CA ASP A 548 -0.23 6.14 2.99
C ASP A 548 -0.26 4.98 1.96
N GLY A 549 -0.05 5.29 0.67
CA GLY A 549 -0.18 4.35 -0.44
C GLY A 549 -1.62 4.06 -0.88
N ILE A 550 -2.61 4.52 -0.12
CA ILE A 550 -4.05 4.40 -0.45
C ILE A 550 -4.62 5.78 -0.78
N MET A 551 -4.42 6.73 0.12
CA MET A 551 -4.85 8.11 0.05
C MET A 551 -3.62 9.00 -0.03
N GLU A 552 -3.64 9.96 -0.95
CA GLU A 552 -2.55 10.91 -1.11
C GLU A 552 -2.80 12.16 -0.26
N SER A 553 -3.95 12.81 -0.47
CA SER A 553 -4.29 14.03 0.27
C SER A 553 -5.79 14.28 0.36
N ILE A 554 -6.17 15.07 1.37
CA ILE A 554 -7.53 15.58 1.55
C ILE A 554 -7.42 17.09 1.74
N ASN A 555 -7.86 17.86 0.74
CA ASN A 555 -7.90 19.31 0.79
C ASN A 555 -9.30 19.79 1.17
N ILE A 556 -9.39 20.53 2.27
CA ILE A 556 -10.62 21.15 2.76
C ILE A 556 -10.60 22.62 2.33
N ASN A 557 -11.60 23.01 1.56
CA ASN A 557 -11.75 24.39 1.14
C ASN A 557 -13.22 24.83 1.15
N ASN A 558 -13.45 26.09 0.77
CA ASN A 558 -14.79 26.64 0.58
C ASN A 558 -14.87 27.20 -0.83
N ASP A 559 -15.84 26.72 -1.60
CA ASP A 559 -16.19 27.27 -2.90
C ASP A 559 -17.62 27.79 -2.84
N LYS A 560 -17.79 29.09 -3.12
CA LYS A 560 -19.10 29.76 -3.22
C LYS A 560 -20.02 29.51 -2.02
N GLY A 561 -19.47 29.52 -0.80
CA GLY A 561 -20.24 29.34 0.44
C GLY A 561 -20.62 27.89 0.72
N LYS A 562 -19.91 26.93 0.12
CA LYS A 562 -20.01 25.51 0.44
C LYS A 562 -18.65 24.93 0.80
N THR A 563 -18.58 24.16 1.88
CA THR A 563 -17.39 23.40 2.22
C THR A 563 -17.20 22.24 1.24
N GLN A 564 -16.00 22.08 0.70
CA GLN A 564 -15.63 21.00 -0.18
C GLN A 564 -14.44 20.23 0.37
N LEU A 565 -14.49 18.91 0.22
CA LEU A 565 -13.37 18.00 0.44
C LEU A 565 -12.91 17.51 -0.93
N HIS A 566 -11.74 17.96 -1.35
CA HIS A 566 -11.05 17.49 -2.55
C HIS A 566 -10.10 16.38 -2.13
N ILE A 567 -10.33 15.18 -2.62
CA ILE A 567 -9.63 13.97 -2.19
C ILE A 567 -8.82 13.45 -3.37
N GLN A 568 -7.51 13.30 -3.18
CA GLN A 568 -6.63 12.59 -4.09
C GLN A 568 -6.30 11.23 -3.50
N SER A 569 -6.50 10.18 -4.29
CA SER A 569 -6.18 8.80 -3.89
C SER A 569 -5.23 8.14 -4.88
N ASN A 570 -4.56 7.09 -4.44
CA ASN A 570 -3.64 6.29 -5.26
C ASN A 570 -4.35 5.12 -5.96
N ARG A 571 -5.59 4.83 -5.55
CA ARG A 571 -6.44 3.78 -6.15
C ARG A 571 -7.86 4.28 -6.36
N LEU A 572 -8.57 3.68 -7.29
CA LEU A 572 -9.96 4.04 -7.54
C LEU A 572 -10.86 3.55 -6.40
N TYR A 573 -11.61 4.50 -5.83
CA TYR A 573 -12.63 4.30 -4.81
C TYR A 573 -13.98 4.90 -5.21
N GLU A 574 -15.02 4.50 -4.49
CA GLU A 574 -16.35 5.08 -4.50
C GLU A 574 -16.70 5.48 -3.06
N PHE A 575 -17.00 6.75 -2.86
CA PHE A 575 -17.30 7.27 -1.52
C PHE A 575 -18.79 7.12 -1.20
N ARG A 576 -19.08 6.76 0.06
CA ARG A 576 -20.42 6.80 0.65
C ARG A 576 -20.37 7.66 1.90
N ILE A 577 -21.33 8.58 2.01
CA ILE A 577 -21.55 9.32 3.26
C ILE A 577 -22.47 8.51 4.17
N MET A 578 -22.11 8.45 5.44
CA MET A 578 -22.94 7.95 6.53
C MET A 578 -22.95 9.00 7.64
N GLU A 579 -23.95 8.99 8.50
CA GLU A 579 -24.11 9.94 9.60
C GLU A 579 -24.58 9.20 10.85
N ASP A 580 -24.03 9.59 12.00
CA ASP A 580 -24.61 9.29 13.32
C ASP A 580 -24.94 10.61 14.06
N GLU A 581 -25.21 10.56 15.38
CA GLU A 581 -25.52 11.76 16.16
C GLU A 581 -24.40 12.82 16.12
N HIS A 582 -23.14 12.40 16.11
CA HIS A 582 -21.98 13.24 16.32
C HIS A 582 -21.12 13.44 15.06
N HIS A 583 -21.14 12.51 14.10
CA HIS A 583 -20.18 12.47 13.00
C HIS A 583 -20.83 12.29 11.63
N LEU A 584 -20.11 12.75 10.60
CA LEU A 584 -20.24 12.31 9.23
C LEU A 584 -19.05 11.43 8.86
N TYR A 585 -19.32 10.34 8.14
CA TYR A 585 -18.31 9.41 7.66
C TYR A 585 -18.31 9.41 6.13
N LEU A 586 -17.22 9.84 5.51
CA LEU A 586 -16.98 9.61 4.09
C LEU A 586 -16.11 8.36 3.96
N LYS A 587 -16.76 7.22 3.78
CA LYS A 587 -16.09 5.92 3.68
C LYS A 587 -15.85 5.56 2.21
N ALA A 588 -14.62 5.22 1.89
CA ALA A 588 -14.16 4.85 0.55
C ALA A 588 -14.26 3.33 0.36
N PHE A 589 -14.98 2.89 -0.65
CA PHE A 589 -15.12 1.47 -0.98
C PHE A 589 -14.51 1.19 -2.34
N ARG A 590 -13.89 0.03 -2.51
CA ARG A 590 -13.58 -0.47 -3.85
C ARG A 590 -14.88 -0.70 -4.61
N PRO A 591 -14.92 -0.45 -5.93
CA PRO A 591 -16.11 -0.69 -6.73
C PRO A 591 -16.72 -2.08 -6.53
N LYS A 592 -15.87 -3.11 -6.46
CA LYS A 592 -16.29 -4.51 -6.26
C LYS A 592 -17.02 -4.76 -4.93
N GLU A 593 -16.77 -3.94 -3.91
CA GLU A 593 -17.49 -4.03 -2.62
C GLU A 593 -18.92 -3.46 -2.72
N LEU A 594 -19.20 -2.60 -3.71
CA LEU A 594 -20.47 -1.90 -3.84
C LEU A 594 -21.37 -2.43 -4.97
N TYR A 595 -20.76 -2.96 -6.03
CA TYR A 595 -21.48 -3.31 -7.25
C TYR A 595 -21.31 -4.80 -7.55
N ALA A 596 -22.42 -5.48 -7.83
CA ALA A 596 -22.42 -6.89 -8.20
C ALA A 596 -21.94 -7.14 -9.63
N GLN A 597 -22.12 -6.15 -10.52
CA GLN A 597 -21.75 -6.23 -11.93
C GLN A 597 -20.96 -4.96 -12.30
N ILE A 598 -19.74 -5.13 -12.78
CA ILE A 598 -18.89 -4.04 -13.28
C ILE A 598 -18.37 -4.40 -14.67
N VAL A 599 -18.53 -3.48 -15.62
CA VAL A 599 -17.93 -3.57 -16.95
C VAL A 599 -17.15 -2.29 -17.25
N VAL A 600 -16.02 -2.44 -17.94
CA VAL A 600 -15.32 -1.29 -18.52
C VAL A 600 -15.57 -1.25 -20.03
N VAL A 601 -16.03 -0.09 -20.50
CA VAL A 601 -16.28 0.16 -21.93
C VAL A 601 -15.28 1.20 -22.43
N ASP A 602 -14.50 0.80 -23.41
CA ASP A 602 -13.41 1.56 -23.98
C ASP A 602 -13.78 2.12 -25.36
N ALA A 603 -13.62 3.42 -25.52
CA ALA A 603 -13.68 4.06 -26.83
C ALA A 603 -12.25 4.11 -27.41
N GLY A 604 -11.98 3.32 -28.45
CA GLY A 604 -10.65 3.23 -29.07
C GLY A 604 -10.10 4.61 -29.48
N HIS A 605 -8.77 4.77 -29.37
CA HIS A 605 -8.03 6.01 -29.71
C HIS A 605 -8.48 7.25 -28.90
N GLY A 606 -8.27 8.46 -29.43
CA GLY A 606 -8.71 9.72 -28.83
C GLY A 606 -7.63 10.80 -28.78
N GLY A 607 -8.02 12.07 -28.71
CA GLY A 607 -7.09 13.19 -28.58
C GLY A 607 -6.02 13.21 -29.67
N LYS A 608 -4.75 13.07 -29.26
CA LYS A 608 -3.57 13.06 -30.16
C LYS A 608 -3.48 11.83 -31.05
N ASP A 609 -4.17 10.74 -30.72
CA ASP A 609 -4.24 9.53 -31.53
C ASP A 609 -5.56 9.53 -32.33
N PRO A 610 -5.52 9.80 -33.64
CA PRO A 610 -6.71 9.78 -34.48
C PRO A 610 -7.28 8.38 -34.73
N GLY A 611 -6.52 7.32 -34.42
CA GLY A 611 -6.70 6.01 -35.02
C GLY A 611 -6.50 6.08 -36.53
N THR A 612 -7.15 5.17 -37.26
CA THR A 612 -7.03 5.19 -38.72
C THR A 612 -7.85 6.30 -39.35
N ILE A 613 -7.41 6.79 -40.51
CA ILE A 613 -8.12 7.81 -41.30
C ILE A 613 -8.54 7.20 -42.63
N GLY A 614 -9.84 7.13 -42.87
CA GLY A 614 -10.43 6.61 -44.11
C GLY A 614 -11.64 7.42 -44.52
N HIS A 615 -11.78 7.74 -45.81
CA HIS A 615 -12.94 8.47 -46.34
C HIS A 615 -13.27 9.80 -45.61
N GLY A 616 -12.25 10.47 -45.06
CA GLY A 616 -12.38 11.70 -44.28
C GLY A 616 -12.90 11.51 -42.85
N ILE A 617 -12.94 10.28 -42.36
CA ILE A 617 -13.34 9.92 -40.99
C ILE A 617 -12.06 9.62 -40.19
N TYR A 618 -11.97 10.20 -39.00
CA TYR A 618 -10.98 9.84 -37.99
C TYR A 618 -11.62 8.82 -37.06
N GLU A 619 -11.04 7.62 -36.95
CA GLU A 619 -11.62 6.48 -36.23
C GLU A 619 -12.07 6.79 -34.80
N LYS A 620 -11.29 7.60 -34.09
CA LYS A 620 -11.59 8.01 -32.70
C LYS A 620 -12.99 8.62 -32.51
N ASN A 621 -13.53 9.29 -33.54
CA ASN A 621 -14.80 10.01 -33.47
C ASN A 621 -16.00 9.04 -33.44
N PRO A 622 -16.20 8.17 -34.45
CA PRO A 622 -17.26 7.17 -34.39
C PRO A 622 -17.09 6.19 -33.22
N ASN A 623 -15.87 5.84 -32.81
CA ASN A 623 -15.64 5.01 -31.61
C ASN A 623 -16.25 5.68 -30.37
N LEU A 624 -16.03 6.99 -30.19
CA LEU A 624 -16.62 7.76 -29.09
C LEU A 624 -18.14 7.81 -29.18
N ASP A 625 -18.68 8.15 -30.35
CA ASP A 625 -20.11 8.26 -30.57
C ASP A 625 -20.84 6.94 -30.25
N MET A 626 -20.27 5.80 -30.65
CA MET A 626 -20.83 4.47 -30.36
C MET A 626 -20.83 4.15 -28.86
N VAL A 627 -19.76 4.51 -28.13
CA VAL A 627 -19.71 4.38 -26.67
C VAL A 627 -20.72 5.30 -25.99
N LEU A 628 -20.86 6.55 -26.44
CA LEU A 628 -21.86 7.49 -25.91
C LEU A 628 -23.29 6.98 -26.15
N TYR A 629 -23.56 6.33 -27.28
CA TYR A 629 -24.85 5.68 -27.52
C TYR A 629 -25.05 4.43 -26.65
N ALA A 630 -24.03 3.61 -26.43
CA ALA A 630 -24.12 2.50 -25.47
C ALA A 630 -24.42 3.02 -24.05
N LYS A 631 -23.77 4.12 -23.67
CA LYS A 631 -23.96 4.80 -22.38
C LYS A 631 -25.41 5.22 -22.13
N GLU A 632 -26.12 5.72 -23.14
CA GLU A 632 -27.55 6.08 -23.00
C GLU A 632 -28.45 4.93 -22.53
N TYR A 633 -28.07 3.68 -22.78
CA TYR A 633 -28.77 2.49 -22.32
C TYR A 633 -28.17 1.95 -21.00
N LEU A 634 -26.85 1.86 -20.93
CA LEU A 634 -26.13 1.30 -19.78
C LEU A 634 -26.38 2.09 -18.51
N ASP A 635 -26.33 3.43 -18.56
CA ASP A 635 -26.52 4.29 -17.37
C ASP A 635 -27.95 4.21 -16.79
N LYS A 636 -28.92 3.67 -17.54
CA LYS A 636 -30.29 3.45 -17.07
C LYS A 636 -30.47 2.11 -16.37
N ASN A 637 -29.49 1.21 -16.45
CA ASN A 637 -29.53 -0.09 -15.80
C ASN A 637 -28.79 -0.01 -14.46
N GLU A 638 -29.54 0.11 -13.37
CA GLU A 638 -28.99 0.28 -12.02
C GLU A 638 -28.21 -0.93 -11.50
N ASN A 639 -28.37 -2.12 -12.12
CA ASN A 639 -27.67 -3.33 -11.73
C ASN A 639 -26.22 -3.37 -12.23
N ILE A 640 -25.93 -2.68 -13.33
CA ILE A 640 -24.63 -2.71 -14.00
C ILE A 640 -23.90 -1.39 -13.76
N LYS A 641 -22.77 -1.46 -13.05
CA LYS A 641 -21.85 -0.33 -12.96
C LYS A 641 -20.94 -0.31 -14.18
N VAL A 642 -20.94 0.80 -14.91
CA VAL A 642 -20.05 0.98 -16.07
C VAL A 642 -18.99 2.04 -15.79
N TYR A 643 -17.74 1.70 -16.10
CA TYR A 643 -16.63 2.66 -16.18
C TYR A 643 -16.23 2.85 -17.65
N TYR A 644 -16.01 4.11 -18.04
CA TYR A 644 -15.64 4.47 -19.40
C TYR A 644 -14.21 4.99 -19.44
N THR A 645 -13.40 4.55 -20.40
CA THR A 645 -12.01 5.02 -20.54
C THR A 645 -11.93 6.48 -21.00
N ARG A 646 -12.94 6.95 -21.75
CA ARG A 646 -13.15 8.36 -22.09
C ARG A 646 -14.61 8.61 -22.48
N LEU A 647 -15.06 9.86 -22.26
CA LEU A 647 -16.38 10.36 -22.66
C LEU A 647 -16.30 11.64 -23.51
N ASP A 648 -15.08 12.03 -23.88
CA ASP A 648 -14.76 13.15 -24.75
C ASP A 648 -13.55 12.77 -25.65
N ASP A 649 -13.05 13.73 -26.43
CA ASP A 649 -11.90 13.56 -27.32
C ASP A 649 -10.55 13.72 -26.58
N THR A 650 -10.41 13.01 -25.46
CA THR A 650 -9.15 12.85 -24.73
C THR A 650 -8.39 11.61 -25.18
N TYR A 651 -7.08 11.58 -24.96
CA TYR A 651 -6.24 10.42 -25.28
C TYR A 651 -5.90 9.62 -24.01
N PRO A 652 -6.63 8.52 -23.70
CA PRO A 652 -6.17 7.57 -22.72
C PRO A 652 -5.08 6.68 -23.33
N THR A 653 -3.95 6.60 -22.63
CA THR A 653 -2.84 5.68 -22.89
C THR A 653 -3.26 4.23 -22.70
N TYR A 654 -2.44 3.27 -23.14
CA TYR A 654 -2.70 1.86 -22.89
C TYR A 654 -2.75 1.55 -21.39
N ASP A 655 -1.79 2.07 -20.62
CA ASP A 655 -1.71 1.86 -19.17
C ASP A 655 -2.92 2.42 -18.44
N GLU A 656 -3.49 3.56 -18.87
CA GLU A 656 -4.73 4.09 -18.27
C GLU A 656 -5.95 3.23 -18.58
N ARG A 657 -6.06 2.67 -19.79
CA ARG A 657 -7.19 1.78 -20.17
C ARG A 657 -7.15 0.48 -19.39
N ILE A 658 -5.98 -0.16 -19.39
CA ILE A 658 -5.72 -1.43 -18.70
C ILE A 658 -5.83 -1.22 -17.19
N GLY A 659 -5.16 -0.17 -16.69
CA GLY A 659 -5.17 0.21 -15.28
C GLY A 659 -6.56 0.48 -14.76
N LEU A 660 -7.43 1.17 -15.52
CA LEU A 660 -8.83 1.36 -15.12
C LEU A 660 -9.56 0.03 -14.95
N ALA A 661 -9.49 -0.87 -15.94
CA ALA A 661 -10.19 -2.14 -15.91
C ALA A 661 -9.72 -3.04 -14.76
N ASN A 662 -8.40 -3.08 -14.54
CA ASN A 662 -7.77 -3.85 -13.48
C ASN A 662 -8.06 -3.23 -12.09
N ASP A 663 -7.99 -1.91 -11.93
CA ASP A 663 -8.20 -1.21 -10.66
C ASP A 663 -9.63 -1.37 -10.13
N VAL A 664 -10.63 -1.42 -11.02
CA VAL A 664 -12.04 -1.61 -10.63
C VAL A 664 -12.42 -3.08 -10.50
N GLU A 665 -11.51 -3.99 -10.85
CA GLU A 665 -11.78 -5.43 -10.95
C GLU A 665 -13.05 -5.69 -11.76
N ALA A 666 -13.07 -5.21 -13.00
CA ALA A 666 -14.21 -5.41 -13.89
C ALA A 666 -14.44 -6.91 -14.16
N ASP A 667 -15.71 -7.28 -14.34
CA ASP A 667 -16.06 -8.66 -14.72
C ASP A 667 -15.64 -8.96 -16.16
N PHE A 668 -15.69 -7.95 -17.03
CA PHE A 668 -15.12 -8.01 -18.37
C PHE A 668 -14.87 -6.62 -18.96
N PHE A 669 -14.04 -6.58 -20.00
CA PHE A 669 -13.62 -5.37 -20.72
C PHE A 669 -14.09 -5.39 -22.18
N VAL A 670 -14.59 -4.26 -22.68
CA VAL A 670 -15.11 -4.13 -24.04
C VAL A 670 -14.51 -2.89 -24.71
N SER A 671 -13.73 -3.05 -25.77
CA SER A 671 -13.21 -1.92 -26.57
C SER A 671 -13.91 -1.82 -27.92
N ILE A 672 -14.30 -0.61 -28.32
CA ILE A 672 -14.98 -0.35 -29.60
C ILE A 672 -14.04 0.37 -30.57
N HIS A 673 -13.85 -0.23 -31.74
CA HIS A 673 -12.98 0.20 -32.82
C HIS A 673 -13.67 0.13 -34.19
N ASN A 674 -13.04 0.75 -35.20
CA ASN A 674 -13.40 0.58 -36.60
C ASN A 674 -12.14 0.28 -37.42
N ASN A 675 -12.19 -0.83 -38.14
CA ASN A 675 -11.00 -1.44 -38.71
C ASN A 675 -10.54 -0.70 -39.97
N TYR A 676 -9.33 -0.99 -40.41
CA TYR A 676 -8.80 -0.54 -41.68
C TYR A 676 -7.83 -1.57 -42.27
N PHE A 677 -7.98 -1.81 -43.57
CA PHE A 677 -7.02 -2.63 -44.31
C PHE A 677 -6.97 -2.22 -45.79
N GLY A 678 -5.79 -2.33 -46.42
CA GLY A 678 -5.55 -1.82 -47.78
C GLY A 678 -6.31 -2.53 -48.92
N THR A 679 -7.03 -3.63 -48.65
CA THR A 679 -7.75 -4.43 -49.67
C THR A 679 -9.27 -4.24 -49.67
N GLU A 680 -9.77 -3.09 -49.18
CA GLU A 680 -11.21 -2.75 -49.08
C GLU A 680 -12.11 -3.84 -48.43
N PRO A 681 -11.66 -4.59 -47.39
CA PRO A 681 -12.55 -5.54 -46.72
C PRO A 681 -13.72 -4.83 -46.05
N ASN A 682 -14.85 -5.51 -45.92
CA ASN A 682 -16.02 -5.02 -45.19
C ASN A 682 -16.51 -6.05 -44.18
N GLY A 683 -17.34 -5.58 -43.25
CA GLY A 683 -18.01 -6.38 -42.24
C GLY A 683 -17.56 -6.09 -40.82
N THR A 684 -18.02 -6.92 -39.90
CA THR A 684 -17.80 -6.80 -38.46
C THR A 684 -17.05 -8.01 -37.95
N GLU A 685 -16.01 -7.79 -37.15
CA GLU A 685 -15.26 -8.84 -36.46
C GLU A 685 -15.08 -8.49 -34.98
N THR A 686 -14.99 -9.50 -34.13
CA THR A 686 -14.73 -9.34 -32.69
C THR A 686 -13.45 -10.06 -32.32
N HIS A 687 -12.50 -9.33 -31.77
CA HIS A 687 -11.21 -9.83 -31.35
C HIS A 687 -11.22 -10.16 -29.85
N TYR A 688 -10.49 -11.20 -29.49
CA TYR A 688 -10.23 -11.61 -28.11
C TYR A 688 -8.78 -12.04 -27.94
N TRP A 689 -8.31 -12.15 -26.71
CA TRP A 689 -7.05 -12.82 -26.38
C TRP A 689 -7.38 -13.97 -25.43
N ARG A 690 -6.85 -15.18 -25.69
CA ARG A 690 -7.17 -16.33 -24.83
C ARG A 690 -6.47 -16.18 -23.49
N ASP A 691 -7.28 -15.96 -22.47
CA ASP A 691 -6.97 -16.04 -21.06
C ASP A 691 -6.80 -17.51 -20.66
N VAL A 692 -5.63 -17.85 -20.11
CA VAL A 692 -5.24 -19.25 -19.83
C VAL A 692 -5.66 -19.74 -18.44
N ASP A 693 -6.10 -18.84 -17.55
CA ASP A 693 -6.30 -19.14 -16.11
C ASP A 693 -7.61 -18.59 -15.51
N THR A 694 -8.60 -18.18 -16.32
CA THR A 694 -9.89 -17.70 -15.80
C THR A 694 -10.82 -18.88 -15.45
N GLN A 695 -11.40 -18.88 -14.24
CA GLN A 695 -12.49 -19.79 -13.89
C GLN A 695 -13.82 -19.10 -14.21
N GLY A 696 -14.57 -19.60 -15.19
CA GLY A 696 -15.89 -19.06 -15.56
C GLY A 696 -15.94 -18.62 -17.03
N LEU A 697 -16.43 -17.39 -17.27
CA LEU A 697 -16.50 -16.78 -18.61
C LEU A 697 -15.08 -16.65 -19.21
N HIS A 698 -14.88 -17.14 -20.43
CA HIS A 698 -13.64 -16.91 -21.19
C HIS A 698 -13.82 -15.82 -22.26
N SER A 699 -12.72 -15.20 -22.71
CA SER A 699 -12.80 -14.13 -23.72
C SER A 699 -13.32 -14.59 -25.09
N ASP A 700 -13.15 -15.86 -25.46
CA ASP A 700 -13.71 -16.41 -26.71
C ASP A 700 -15.25 -16.55 -26.64
N GLU A 701 -15.78 -17.01 -25.50
CA GLU A 701 -17.22 -17.03 -25.25
C GLU A 701 -17.81 -15.61 -25.23
N LEU A 702 -17.11 -14.68 -24.59
CA LEU A 702 -17.48 -13.26 -24.59
C LEU A 702 -17.51 -12.69 -26.02
N ALA A 703 -16.50 -13.00 -26.82
CA ALA A 703 -16.43 -12.58 -28.22
C ALA A 703 -17.61 -13.10 -29.03
N ASP A 704 -18.00 -14.36 -28.84
CA ASP A 704 -19.12 -14.96 -29.56
C ASP A 704 -20.47 -14.30 -29.19
N ILE A 705 -20.66 -13.93 -27.93
CA ILE A 705 -21.85 -13.17 -27.47
C ILE A 705 -21.91 -11.80 -28.15
N PHE A 706 -20.80 -11.06 -28.13
CA PHE A 706 -20.73 -9.72 -28.71
C PHE A 706 -20.89 -9.76 -30.24
N GLN A 707 -20.18 -10.67 -30.92
CA GLN A 707 -20.31 -10.87 -32.36
C GLN A 707 -21.76 -11.19 -32.74
N SER A 708 -22.40 -12.13 -32.02
CA SER A 708 -23.80 -12.52 -32.26
C SER A 708 -24.77 -11.36 -32.03
N SER A 709 -24.56 -10.54 -30.99
CA SER A 709 -25.40 -9.38 -30.71
C SER A 709 -25.26 -8.31 -31.80
N LEU A 710 -24.03 -8.04 -32.26
CA LEU A 710 -23.75 -7.14 -33.36
C LEU A 710 -24.47 -7.62 -34.63
N MET A 711 -24.38 -8.89 -35.00
CA MET A 711 -25.00 -9.40 -36.24
C MET A 711 -26.53 -9.40 -36.22
N LYS A 712 -27.16 -9.42 -35.03
CA LYS A 712 -28.60 -9.23 -34.90
C LYS A 712 -29.05 -7.79 -35.18
N GLN A 713 -28.18 -6.81 -34.97
CA GLN A 713 -28.50 -5.38 -35.09
C GLN A 713 -27.97 -4.76 -36.38
N LEU A 714 -26.81 -5.23 -36.82
CA LEU A 714 -26.03 -4.68 -37.93
C LEU A 714 -26.27 -5.51 -39.19
N ASP A 715 -26.62 -4.83 -40.28
CA ASP A 715 -26.70 -5.41 -41.63
C ASP A 715 -25.32 -5.30 -42.31
N THR A 716 -24.33 -5.89 -41.65
CA THR A 716 -22.93 -5.97 -42.08
C THR A 716 -22.55 -7.43 -42.36
N ARG A 717 -21.47 -7.64 -43.10
CA ARG A 717 -20.92 -8.98 -43.30
C ARG A 717 -20.37 -9.51 -41.97
N ASP A 718 -20.83 -10.68 -41.56
CA ASP A 718 -20.26 -11.40 -40.42
C ASP A 718 -18.87 -11.96 -40.78
N ARG A 719 -17.86 -11.57 -40.01
CA ARG A 719 -16.46 -12.03 -40.18
C ARG A 719 -15.99 -12.89 -39.00
N GLY A 720 -16.89 -13.18 -38.06
CA GLY A 720 -16.65 -14.03 -36.91
C GLY A 720 -15.74 -13.43 -35.84
N THR A 721 -15.35 -14.28 -34.91
CA THR A 721 -14.44 -13.97 -33.80
C THR A 721 -13.00 -14.35 -34.14
N LYS A 722 -12.03 -13.63 -33.56
CA LYS A 722 -10.60 -13.82 -33.84
C LYS A 722 -9.74 -13.68 -32.59
N GLU A 723 -8.84 -14.63 -32.39
CA GLU A 723 -7.77 -14.47 -31.39
C GLU A 723 -6.73 -13.47 -31.91
N SER A 724 -6.37 -12.46 -31.11
CA SER A 724 -5.44 -11.39 -31.51
C SER A 724 -4.67 -10.80 -30.32
N ASN A 725 -3.37 -10.58 -30.53
CA ASN A 725 -2.43 -10.16 -29.49
C ASN A 725 -2.42 -8.64 -29.23
N PHE A 726 -3.60 -8.05 -29.04
CA PHE A 726 -3.73 -6.63 -28.73
C PHE A 726 -3.42 -6.36 -27.25
N ILE A 727 -2.64 -5.32 -26.98
CA ILE A 727 -2.14 -5.03 -25.62
C ILE A 727 -3.28 -4.85 -24.60
N VAL A 728 -4.36 -4.16 -24.97
CA VAL A 728 -5.52 -3.96 -24.08
C VAL A 728 -6.27 -5.25 -23.76
N LEU A 729 -6.15 -6.28 -24.61
CA LEU A 729 -6.75 -7.58 -24.38
C LEU A 729 -5.82 -8.51 -23.57
N ARG A 730 -4.51 -8.45 -23.86
CA ARG A 730 -3.51 -9.31 -23.22
C ARG A 730 -3.21 -8.91 -21.77
N GLU A 731 -3.16 -7.62 -21.49
CA GLU A 731 -2.70 -7.10 -20.19
C GLU A 731 -3.85 -6.79 -19.21
N THR A 732 -5.11 -6.99 -19.64
CA THR A 732 -6.26 -6.95 -18.73
C THR A 732 -6.42 -8.28 -18.02
N HIS A 733 -6.81 -8.26 -16.74
CA HIS A 733 -6.87 -9.46 -15.88
C HIS A 733 -8.24 -10.13 -15.86
N MET A 734 -9.16 -9.69 -16.72
CA MET A 734 -10.52 -10.22 -16.87
C MET A 734 -10.80 -10.51 -18.36
N PRO A 735 -11.85 -11.31 -18.67
CA PRO A 735 -12.25 -11.55 -20.05
C PRO A 735 -12.43 -10.25 -20.83
N SER A 736 -11.88 -10.20 -22.04
CA SER A 736 -11.80 -8.95 -22.79
C SER A 736 -12.06 -9.13 -24.28
N VAL A 737 -12.76 -8.16 -24.88
CA VAL A 737 -13.05 -8.14 -26.31
C VAL A 737 -12.79 -6.77 -26.93
N LEU A 738 -12.37 -6.79 -28.20
CA LEU A 738 -12.26 -5.60 -29.04
C LEU A 738 -13.13 -5.76 -30.27
N LEU A 739 -14.10 -4.88 -30.43
CA LEU A 739 -15.11 -4.90 -31.48
C LEU A 739 -14.62 -4.06 -32.66
N GLU A 740 -14.42 -4.69 -33.80
CA GLU A 740 -14.15 -4.02 -35.07
C GLU A 740 -15.45 -3.94 -35.87
N VAL A 741 -16.22 -2.87 -35.65
CA VAL A 741 -17.64 -2.87 -36.04
C VAL A 741 -17.88 -2.70 -37.54
N ALA A 742 -16.93 -2.08 -38.26
CA ALA A 742 -16.96 -1.85 -39.70
C ALA A 742 -15.57 -1.41 -40.19
N PHE A 743 -15.33 -1.38 -41.50
CA PHE A 743 -14.05 -0.98 -42.08
C PHE A 743 -14.05 0.45 -42.67
N LEU A 744 -13.21 1.33 -42.13
CA LEU A 744 -12.98 2.68 -42.65
C LEU A 744 -12.37 2.70 -44.06
N SER A 745 -11.63 1.64 -44.41
CA SER A 745 -11.09 1.49 -45.77
C SER A 745 -12.15 1.13 -46.79
N ASN A 746 -13.32 0.61 -46.40
CA ASN A 746 -14.37 0.23 -47.35
C ASN A 746 -15.41 1.34 -47.55
N THR A 747 -15.74 1.64 -48.80
CA THR A 747 -16.67 2.73 -49.13
C THR A 747 -18.07 2.58 -48.50
N GLU A 748 -18.65 1.38 -48.49
CA GLU A 748 -20.01 1.18 -47.95
C GLU A 748 -20.02 1.17 -46.42
N ASP A 749 -19.01 0.57 -45.80
CA ASP A 749 -18.84 0.61 -44.35
C ASP A 749 -18.55 2.03 -43.86
N ALA A 750 -17.73 2.81 -44.57
CA ALA A 750 -17.52 4.23 -44.26
C ALA A 750 -18.83 5.05 -44.32
N LYS A 751 -19.75 4.74 -45.24
CA LYS A 751 -21.10 5.35 -45.26
C LYS A 751 -21.93 4.93 -44.05
N ARG A 752 -21.86 3.66 -43.64
CA ARG A 752 -22.51 3.17 -42.41
C ARG A 752 -21.96 3.88 -41.19
N ILE A 753 -20.64 3.97 -41.03
CA ILE A 753 -19.98 4.60 -39.88
C ILE A 753 -20.37 6.08 -39.74
N LYS A 754 -20.54 6.81 -40.86
CA LYS A 754 -21.04 8.20 -40.85
C LYS A 754 -22.51 8.33 -40.42
N SER A 755 -23.29 7.26 -40.47
CA SER A 755 -24.71 7.28 -40.14
C SER A 755 -24.95 7.20 -38.64
N GLU A 756 -25.64 8.20 -38.09
CA GLU A 756 -26.10 8.17 -36.69
C GLU A 756 -26.96 6.94 -36.37
N ALA A 757 -27.79 6.49 -37.32
CA ALA A 757 -28.62 5.32 -37.13
C ALA A 757 -27.79 4.03 -36.96
N PHE A 758 -26.66 3.92 -37.66
CA PHE A 758 -25.75 2.80 -37.53
C PHE A 758 -25.01 2.83 -36.18
N LYS A 759 -24.46 3.99 -35.80
CA LYS A 759 -23.77 4.15 -34.50
C LYS A 759 -24.69 3.87 -33.31
N LYS A 760 -25.97 4.27 -33.38
CA LYS A 760 -26.99 3.92 -32.38
C LYS A 760 -27.27 2.41 -32.31
N LYS A 761 -27.32 1.73 -33.46
CA LYS A 761 -27.47 0.27 -33.51
C LYS A 761 -26.28 -0.46 -32.89
N VAL A 762 -25.05 0.04 -33.11
CA VAL A 762 -23.85 -0.48 -32.44
C VAL A 762 -23.99 -0.31 -30.92
N GLY A 763 -24.32 0.89 -30.45
CA GLY A 763 -24.52 1.14 -29.01
C GLY A 763 -25.58 0.23 -28.37
N LEU A 764 -26.70 0.00 -29.06
CA LEU A 764 -27.74 -0.94 -28.63
C LEU A 764 -27.24 -2.41 -28.62
N ALA A 765 -26.48 -2.81 -29.64
CA ALA A 765 -25.91 -4.17 -29.71
C ALA A 765 -24.94 -4.43 -28.55
N VAL A 766 -24.08 -3.45 -28.24
CA VAL A 766 -23.14 -3.51 -27.11
C VAL A 766 -23.91 -3.62 -25.79
N TYR A 767 -24.91 -2.77 -25.56
CA TYR A 767 -25.76 -2.88 -24.37
C TYR A 767 -26.40 -4.27 -24.22
N ASN A 768 -27.02 -4.78 -25.29
CA ASN A 768 -27.66 -6.10 -25.26
C ASN A 768 -26.66 -7.24 -25.01
N ALA A 769 -25.45 -7.14 -25.56
CA ALA A 769 -24.40 -8.13 -25.34
C ALA A 769 -23.95 -8.13 -23.87
N ILE A 770 -23.71 -6.94 -23.29
CA ILE A 770 -23.32 -6.79 -21.88
C ILE A 770 -24.39 -7.42 -20.96
N VAL A 771 -25.67 -7.10 -21.17
CA VAL A 771 -26.78 -7.66 -20.39
C VAL A 771 -26.84 -9.18 -20.55
N GLN A 772 -26.78 -9.67 -21.79
CA GLN A 772 -26.79 -11.12 -22.07
C GLN A 772 -25.62 -11.84 -21.39
N THR A 773 -24.42 -11.25 -21.39
CA THR A 773 -23.25 -11.81 -20.71
C THR A 773 -23.51 -11.95 -19.22
N PHE A 774 -23.97 -10.90 -18.54
CA PHE A 774 -24.27 -10.98 -17.11
C PHE A 774 -25.42 -11.95 -16.77
N ASP A 775 -26.42 -12.07 -17.64
CA ASP A 775 -27.51 -13.03 -17.46
C ASP A 775 -27.03 -14.49 -17.65
N SER A 776 -26.11 -14.72 -18.59
CA SER A 776 -25.61 -16.06 -18.93
C SER A 776 -24.45 -16.51 -18.04
N PHE A 777 -23.68 -15.55 -17.53
CA PHE A 777 -22.57 -15.73 -16.62
C PHE A 777 -22.80 -14.84 -15.38
N PRO A 778 -23.74 -15.24 -14.50
CA PRO A 778 -23.97 -14.52 -13.26
C PRO A 778 -22.68 -14.44 -12.47
N THR A 779 -22.37 -13.24 -12.02
CA THR A 779 -21.20 -12.98 -11.21
C THR A 779 -21.59 -13.21 -9.76
N ASP A 780 -21.21 -14.36 -9.19
CA ASP A 780 -21.38 -14.68 -7.76
C ASP A 780 -20.36 -13.91 -6.91
N ARG A 781 -20.14 -12.63 -7.23
CA ARG A 781 -19.06 -11.83 -6.67
C ARG A 781 -18.88 -11.98 -5.19
#